data_AF-A0A6G9XYR7-F1
#
_entry.id   AF-A0A6G9XYR7-F1
#
_cell.length_a   1.000
_cell.length_b   1.000
_cell.length_c   1.000
_cell.angle_alpha   90.00
_cell.angle_beta   90.00
_cell.angle_gamma   90.00
#
_symmetry.space_group_name_H-M   'P 1'
#
loop_
_entity.id
_entity.type
_entity.pdbx_description
1 polymer ?
#
loop_
_entity_poly.entity_id
_entity_poly.type
_entity_poly.pdbx_seq_one_letter_code
_entity_poly.pdbx_strand_id
1 'polypeptide(L)'
;MGGVVEARERTGSAERTSGGPGWIRRLWTESRTHPGTLAGLTVTILAGAAVEITAPLLTKRAVDAAGHGATSVIGVVAGLLLLLAAARFAAGFGRRLLAGKLSLDVQHSLRVDLLASLQRLDGTGQDAIRTGQVVSRSITDLQLVQGLLAMAPLSGMAVLQFGLAAVVMVWLSPPLAAVALLVVPAIAVVVARVRPRLYAATWSAQQRAAEVAQHVEETVTGVRVVKGFGQEARMVDVLERHSRTLYSERMRAARVDSRFAPTVAAIPQLGMVGVIVLGGYLALHGSIGIGTFVAFAAYVATLTGTARIMSGALVLAQLTRAAAERVYQVIDTAPVVTDPPTPAPLPDGPLGIEIDSLTFGFDPERPVLRELDLTVRPGETVAIIGPAGSGKTTLSLLLPRFYAPDAGRIRLFGESATDASTPADPVDIAEVSASELRGAIGVVFDDPFLFSDTIAANIALGRPDATDTEIRAAAQAAAADEFITELPDGYDTVVGERGLTLSGGQRQRIALARALLARPRVLVLDDATSAVDAITEAAIFDTLPDQRGRTTLILAHRESTLTHADRVIRLPGPAGHHPVTHEAGPRAGTGSATTFAAAAADLSETPELRRTIELLPPATEQPELDEQQQRQPDPRFRLGRLLRPVRWLILTTLALLALDALIGVGFPPIVRHAIDAGVGKTDTSALGLAAVLGVLLVAAGWLVGAASTLITARTGERMLYGLRIRSYAHLQRLGLDFYERELSGRIMTRMTTDLDSLSTFLQTGLATSLVGALTFAGIAVALLVIDVSLGAVVLLVTLPPLVLATVLFRRFASTAYTVSRENVSTVNADFQENVAGLRAVQANRHEPAAARRYAEYSDRYRRSRMRAQRLIALYFPYVTAWSDVALAVVIFVGAREVAAGTTTPGTLIAFVLYLELLFAPVLALSQVFDGYQQARVGLRRIGELLRTPSSLVADRPDAVPIERLRGEVAVTDVGFHYPGSEIRALDGVSLEIPAGSTLALVGPTGAGKSTIVKLLARLYDIPADGTGAVTVDAVDIRDYRLADFRARLGIVPQEAHLFSGDIASNIAFGRPDATEAEIAEAAAAVGAADMIAALPLGMRQPVGERGRGLSAGQRQLIALARAELVRPDLLLLDEATATLDPDTEAAVLAASRSLARGRTTVLVAHRLGTAARADRIAVVEHGRIAEIGTHAELLSAGGPYSRLWSAARPSEGIFSVQDKSSSMR
;
A
#
# COMPACT_ATOMS: atom_id res chain seq x y z
N MET A 1 -8.58 -39.11 -0.96
CA MET A 1 -7.58 -40.05 -1.51
C MET A 1 -6.42 -39.23 -2.02
N GLY A 2 -5.24 -39.52 -1.46
CA GLY A 2 -4.03 -38.70 -1.54
C GLY A 2 -3.47 -38.58 -2.95
N GLY A 3 -3.01 -37.38 -3.27
CA GLY A 3 -2.43 -37.04 -4.55
C GLY A 3 -1.78 -35.67 -4.50
N VAL A 4 -0.49 -35.68 -4.13
CA VAL A 4 0.56 -34.74 -4.57
C VAL A 4 0.47 -33.30 -4.02
N VAL A 5 1.13 -33.10 -2.87
CA VAL A 5 1.93 -31.88 -2.62
C VAL A 5 3.39 -32.34 -2.59
N GLU A 6 3.92 -32.74 -3.75
CA GLU A 6 5.37 -32.75 -3.96
C GLU A 6 5.74 -31.33 -4.37
N ALA A 7 6.38 -30.61 -3.44
CA ALA A 7 7.08 -29.39 -3.80
C ALA A 7 8.13 -29.77 -4.85
N ARG A 8 8.07 -29.13 -6.02
CA ARG A 8 9.07 -29.33 -7.09
C ARG A 8 10.44 -28.87 -6.58
N GLU A 9 11.26 -29.80 -6.11
CA GLU A 9 12.70 -29.58 -5.98
C GLU A 9 13.29 -29.40 -7.37
N ARG A 10 13.53 -28.15 -7.77
CA ARG A 10 14.42 -27.84 -8.88
C ARG A 10 15.84 -27.83 -8.36
N THR A 11 16.44 -29.01 -8.28
CA THR A 11 17.89 -29.18 -8.13
C THR A 11 18.56 -28.78 -9.44
N GLY A 12 19.05 -27.55 -9.49
CA GLY A 12 19.85 -27.03 -10.60
C GLY A 12 20.83 -26.01 -10.07
N SER A 13 22.11 -26.36 -10.08
CA SER A 13 23.23 -25.46 -9.80
C SER A 13 23.12 -24.21 -10.67
N ALA A 14 22.95 -23.07 -10.02
CA ALA A 14 22.80 -21.77 -10.67
C ALA A 14 24.17 -21.26 -11.16
N GLU A 15 24.61 -21.73 -12.33
CA GLU A 15 25.52 -20.95 -13.15
C GLU A 15 24.79 -19.68 -13.61
N ARG A 16 25.32 -18.52 -13.21
CA ARG A 16 24.84 -17.19 -13.59
C ARG A 16 24.93 -16.99 -15.10
N THR A 17 23.92 -17.43 -15.84
CA THR A 17 23.66 -16.98 -17.22
C THR A 17 22.45 -16.06 -17.21
N SER A 18 22.61 -14.85 -17.74
CA SER A 18 21.60 -13.79 -17.85
C SER A 18 20.50 -14.09 -18.88
N GLY A 19 19.97 -15.32 -18.89
CA GLY A 19 19.12 -15.84 -19.96
C GLY A 19 18.03 -16.80 -19.49
N GLY A 20 17.42 -16.56 -18.33
CA GLY A 20 16.23 -17.30 -17.92
C GLY A 20 15.10 -17.20 -18.96
N PRO A 21 14.19 -18.19 -19.05
CA PRO A 21 13.05 -18.12 -19.95
C PRO A 21 12.21 -16.86 -19.65
N GLY A 22 11.98 -16.03 -20.67
CA GLY A 22 11.23 -14.78 -20.51
C GLY A 22 9.84 -14.98 -19.87
N TRP A 23 9.35 -13.96 -19.17
CA TRP A 23 8.12 -14.00 -18.35
C TRP A 23 6.89 -14.62 -19.07
N ILE A 24 6.75 -14.38 -20.38
CA ILE A 24 5.68 -14.97 -21.22
C ILE A 24 5.80 -16.49 -21.26
N ARG A 25 7.01 -17.02 -21.48
CA ARG A 25 7.24 -18.46 -21.57
C ARG A 25 6.91 -19.15 -20.25
N ARG A 26 7.17 -18.49 -19.12
CA ARG A 26 6.84 -19.00 -17.78
C ARG A 26 5.34 -19.00 -17.52
N LEU A 27 4.65 -17.90 -17.77
CA LEU A 27 3.19 -17.84 -17.65
C LEU A 27 2.50 -18.83 -18.58
N TRP A 28 3.06 -19.05 -19.77
CA TRP A 28 2.57 -20.05 -20.71
C TRP A 28 2.78 -21.48 -20.20
N THR A 29 3.92 -21.78 -19.58
CA THR A 29 4.14 -23.07 -18.91
C THR A 29 3.15 -23.29 -17.78
N GLU A 30 2.87 -22.27 -16.95
CA GLU A 30 1.82 -22.36 -15.93
C GLU A 30 0.43 -22.57 -16.53
N SER A 31 0.12 -21.88 -17.63
CA SER A 31 -1.16 -22.05 -18.33
C SER A 31 -1.31 -23.47 -18.91
N ARG A 32 -0.21 -24.08 -19.39
CA ARG A 32 -0.19 -25.43 -19.97
C ARG A 32 -0.50 -26.54 -18.97
N THR A 33 -0.44 -26.29 -17.67
CA THR A 33 -0.91 -27.23 -16.65
C THR A 33 -2.43 -27.46 -16.72
N HIS A 34 -3.16 -26.61 -17.45
CA HIS A 34 -4.61 -26.68 -17.64
C HIS A 34 -5.01 -26.95 -19.11
N PRO A 35 -4.62 -28.10 -19.71
CA PRO A 35 -4.77 -28.35 -21.14
C PRO A 35 -6.23 -28.34 -21.61
N GLY A 36 -7.16 -28.88 -20.81
CA GLY A 36 -8.60 -28.87 -21.14
C GLY A 36 -9.20 -27.46 -21.19
N THR A 37 -8.75 -26.56 -20.31
CA THR A 37 -9.20 -25.15 -20.31
C THR A 37 -8.65 -24.40 -21.53
N LEU A 38 -7.39 -24.64 -21.89
CA LEU A 38 -6.77 -24.04 -23.08
C LEU A 38 -7.42 -24.52 -24.38
N ALA A 39 -7.70 -25.82 -24.52
CA ALA A 39 -8.37 -26.38 -25.69
C ALA A 39 -9.78 -25.76 -25.86
N GLY A 40 -10.57 -25.69 -24.78
CA GLY A 40 -11.87 -25.05 -24.81
C GLY A 40 -11.81 -23.54 -25.11
N LEU A 41 -10.77 -22.84 -24.64
CA LEU A 41 -10.54 -21.43 -24.97
C LEU A 41 -10.27 -21.24 -26.47
N THR A 42 -9.40 -22.06 -27.06
CA THR A 42 -9.11 -22.00 -28.50
C THR A 42 -10.39 -22.23 -29.31
N VAL A 43 -11.18 -23.25 -28.97
CA VAL A 43 -12.45 -23.54 -29.65
C VAL A 43 -13.43 -22.37 -29.55
N THR A 44 -13.60 -21.79 -28.37
CA THR A 44 -14.54 -20.68 -28.15
C THR A 44 -14.07 -19.37 -28.81
N ILE A 45 -12.76 -19.12 -28.92
CA ILE A 45 -12.19 -18.00 -29.68
C ILE A 45 -12.47 -18.17 -31.18
N LEU A 46 -12.15 -19.34 -31.75
CA LEU A 46 -12.36 -19.62 -33.17
C LEU A 46 -13.85 -19.55 -33.54
N ALA A 47 -14.71 -20.19 -32.74
CA ALA A 47 -16.15 -20.16 -32.93
C ALA A 47 -16.70 -18.73 -32.82
N GLY A 48 -16.28 -17.98 -31.80
CA GLY A 48 -16.71 -16.59 -31.61
C GLY A 48 -16.30 -15.68 -32.76
N ALA A 49 -15.07 -15.81 -33.27
CA ALA A 49 -14.60 -15.03 -34.41
C ALA A 49 -15.37 -15.37 -35.70
N ALA A 50 -15.61 -16.65 -35.97
CA ALA A 50 -16.40 -17.07 -37.13
C ALA A 50 -17.84 -16.53 -37.06
N VAL A 51 -18.45 -16.58 -35.88
CA VAL A 51 -19.81 -16.07 -35.62
C VAL A 51 -19.88 -14.56 -35.86
N GLU A 52 -18.92 -13.79 -35.33
CA GLU A 52 -18.90 -12.33 -35.50
C GLU A 52 -18.70 -11.88 -36.94
N ILE A 53 -17.85 -12.58 -37.70
CA ILE A 53 -17.61 -12.25 -39.11
C ILE A 53 -18.80 -12.60 -39.99
N THR A 54 -19.63 -13.58 -39.61
CA THR A 54 -20.76 -14.04 -40.43
C THR A 54 -21.99 -13.11 -40.34
N ALA A 55 -22.22 -12.44 -39.21
CA ALA A 55 -23.44 -11.63 -39.01
C ALA A 55 -23.63 -10.50 -40.04
N PRO A 56 -22.59 -9.70 -40.37
CA PRO A 56 -22.71 -8.65 -41.38
C PRO A 56 -23.01 -9.20 -42.79
N LEU A 57 -22.51 -10.39 -43.14
CA LEU A 57 -22.78 -11.04 -44.44
C LEU A 57 -24.23 -11.52 -44.57
N LEU A 58 -24.79 -12.05 -43.49
CA LEU A 58 -26.20 -12.43 -43.45
C LEU A 58 -27.09 -11.19 -43.54
N THR A 59 -26.75 -10.13 -42.80
CA THR A 59 -27.44 -8.84 -42.86
C THR A 59 -27.40 -8.26 -44.27
N LYS A 60 -26.24 -8.29 -44.94
CA LYS A 60 -26.12 -7.94 -46.36
C LYS A 60 -27.12 -8.70 -47.22
N ARG A 61 -27.17 -10.04 -47.11
CA ARG A 61 -28.06 -10.87 -47.94
C ARG A 61 -29.54 -10.56 -47.72
N ALA A 62 -29.96 -10.27 -46.49
CA ALA A 62 -31.34 -9.86 -46.23
C ALA A 62 -31.66 -8.51 -46.88
N VAL A 63 -30.77 -7.52 -46.75
CA VAL A 63 -30.97 -6.18 -47.33
C VAL A 63 -31.01 -6.24 -48.85
N ASP A 64 -30.08 -6.97 -49.49
CA ASP A 64 -30.07 -7.15 -50.94
C ASP A 64 -31.34 -7.89 -51.42
N ALA A 65 -31.80 -8.94 -50.71
CA ALA A 65 -33.02 -9.68 -51.06
C ALA A 65 -34.30 -8.84 -50.91
N ALA A 66 -34.37 -7.97 -49.89
CA ALA A 66 -35.48 -7.06 -49.67
C ALA A 66 -35.65 -6.07 -50.83
N GLY A 67 -34.53 -5.53 -51.35
CA GLY A 67 -34.53 -4.63 -52.50
C GLY A 67 -35.07 -5.25 -53.79
N HIS A 68 -35.05 -6.58 -53.90
CA HIS A 68 -35.57 -7.34 -55.06
C HIS A 68 -36.92 -8.02 -54.78
N GLY A 69 -37.56 -7.77 -53.62
CA GLY A 69 -38.87 -8.34 -53.27
C GLY A 69 -38.87 -9.83 -52.89
N ALA A 70 -37.71 -10.44 -52.65
CA ALA A 70 -37.58 -11.89 -52.38
C ALA A 70 -37.82 -12.24 -50.89
N THR A 71 -39.08 -12.25 -50.46
CA THR A 71 -39.47 -12.38 -49.04
C THR A 71 -39.16 -13.74 -48.39
N SER A 72 -39.07 -14.83 -49.16
CA SER A 72 -38.71 -16.16 -48.63
C SER A 72 -37.28 -16.23 -48.08
N VAL A 73 -36.36 -15.45 -48.67
CA VAL A 73 -34.95 -15.37 -48.24
C VAL A 73 -34.82 -14.66 -46.89
N ILE A 74 -35.68 -13.66 -46.64
CA ILE A 74 -35.67 -12.85 -45.40
C ILE A 74 -35.94 -13.73 -44.18
N GLY A 75 -36.93 -14.63 -44.25
CA GLY A 75 -37.26 -15.55 -43.16
C GLY A 75 -36.11 -16.51 -42.83
N VAL A 76 -35.44 -17.06 -43.86
CA VAL A 76 -34.27 -17.93 -43.69
C VAL A 76 -33.11 -17.17 -43.06
N VAL A 77 -32.81 -15.95 -43.52
CA VAL A 77 -31.75 -15.11 -42.96
C VAL A 77 -32.02 -14.75 -41.51
N ALA A 78 -33.25 -14.37 -41.15
CA ALA A 78 -33.63 -14.10 -39.77
C ALA A 78 -33.46 -15.34 -38.87
N GLY A 79 -33.85 -16.53 -39.34
CA GLY A 79 -33.61 -17.79 -38.64
C GLY A 79 -32.12 -18.09 -38.44
N LEU A 80 -31.28 -17.85 -39.46
CA LEU A 80 -29.83 -17.97 -39.35
C LEU A 80 -29.22 -16.96 -38.37
N LEU A 81 -29.73 -15.71 -38.32
CA LEU A 81 -29.29 -14.71 -37.34
C LEU A 81 -29.66 -15.12 -35.90
N LEU A 82 -30.82 -15.76 -35.68
CA LEU A 82 -31.18 -16.30 -34.36
C LEU A 82 -30.25 -17.45 -33.94
N LEU A 83 -29.93 -18.37 -34.86
CA LEU A 83 -28.93 -19.41 -34.62
C LEU A 83 -27.56 -18.82 -34.31
N LEU A 84 -27.18 -17.75 -35.02
CA LEU A 84 -25.93 -17.03 -34.82
C LEU A 84 -25.89 -16.34 -33.45
N ALA A 85 -27.00 -15.76 -32.99
CA ALA A 85 -27.13 -15.19 -31.66
C ALA A 85 -26.91 -16.24 -30.56
N ALA A 86 -27.52 -17.43 -30.71
CA ALA A 86 -27.30 -18.55 -29.78
C ALA A 86 -25.85 -19.06 -29.81
N ALA A 87 -25.24 -19.16 -30.99
CA ALA A 87 -23.84 -19.51 -31.14
C ALA A 87 -22.90 -18.46 -30.52
N ARG A 88 -23.21 -17.16 -30.68
CA ARG A 88 -22.46 -16.06 -30.06
C ARG A 88 -22.56 -16.11 -28.55
N PHE A 89 -23.75 -16.39 -28.01
CA PHE A 89 -23.94 -16.59 -26.58
C PHE A 89 -23.07 -17.75 -26.07
N ALA A 90 -23.12 -18.93 -26.70
CA ALA A 90 -22.36 -20.10 -26.29
C ALA A 90 -20.84 -19.86 -26.35
N ALA A 91 -20.35 -19.28 -27.44
CA ALA A 91 -18.94 -18.94 -27.61
C ALA A 91 -18.49 -17.87 -26.60
N GLY A 92 -19.29 -16.81 -26.40
CA GLY A 92 -19.02 -15.75 -25.43
C GLY A 92 -19.03 -16.23 -23.98
N PHE A 93 -20.01 -17.04 -23.61
CA PHE A 93 -20.13 -17.67 -22.28
C PHE A 93 -18.93 -18.59 -22.02
N GLY A 94 -18.65 -19.51 -22.94
CA GLY A 94 -17.53 -20.45 -22.84
C GLY A 94 -16.20 -19.72 -22.74
N ARG A 95 -15.92 -18.78 -23.64
CA ARG A 95 -14.69 -17.97 -23.63
C ARG A 95 -14.51 -17.26 -22.30
N ARG A 96 -15.54 -16.60 -21.78
CA ARG A 96 -15.44 -15.80 -20.55
C ARG A 96 -15.35 -16.64 -19.28
N LEU A 97 -16.02 -17.78 -19.25
CA LEU A 97 -15.95 -18.73 -18.15
C LEU A 97 -14.56 -19.39 -18.08
N LEU A 98 -14.06 -19.89 -19.21
CA LEU A 98 -12.77 -20.58 -19.29
C LEU A 98 -11.59 -19.62 -19.10
N ALA A 99 -11.67 -18.39 -19.64
CA ALA A 99 -10.63 -17.37 -19.45
C ALA A 99 -10.55 -16.96 -17.98
N GLY A 100 -11.71 -16.76 -17.35
CA GLY A 100 -11.78 -16.49 -15.92
C GLY A 100 -11.21 -17.64 -15.08
N LYS A 101 -11.58 -18.89 -15.40
CA LYS A 101 -11.04 -20.08 -14.74
C LYS A 101 -9.52 -20.15 -14.84
N LEU A 102 -8.97 -20.07 -16.06
CA LEU A 102 -7.51 -20.10 -16.28
C LEU A 102 -6.79 -19.02 -15.47
N SER A 103 -7.30 -17.78 -15.53
CA SER A 103 -6.66 -16.65 -14.83
C SER A 103 -6.67 -16.81 -13.31
N LEU A 104 -7.73 -17.38 -12.73
CA LEU A 104 -7.87 -17.58 -11.29
C LEU A 104 -7.10 -18.81 -10.79
N ASP A 105 -7.02 -19.87 -11.60
CA ASP A 105 -6.24 -21.06 -11.29
C ASP A 105 -4.74 -20.70 -11.28
N VAL A 106 -4.23 -19.98 -12.29
CA VAL A 106 -2.84 -19.50 -12.33
C VAL A 106 -2.55 -18.52 -11.18
N GLN A 107 -3.48 -17.61 -10.87
CA GLN A 107 -3.32 -16.69 -9.73
C GLN A 107 -3.19 -17.45 -8.41
N HIS A 108 -3.99 -18.50 -8.21
CA HIS A 108 -3.92 -19.34 -7.02
C HIS A 108 -2.55 -20.04 -6.90
N SER A 109 -2.08 -20.67 -7.98
CA SER A 109 -0.76 -21.32 -8.01
C SER A 109 0.37 -20.34 -7.67
N LEU A 110 0.41 -19.18 -8.34
CA LEU A 110 1.44 -18.17 -8.08
C LEU A 110 1.42 -17.64 -6.63
N ARG A 111 0.24 -17.53 -6.00
CA ARG A 111 0.13 -17.15 -4.58
C ARG A 111 0.77 -18.18 -3.66
N VAL A 112 0.44 -19.45 -3.88
CA VAL A 112 0.98 -20.56 -3.08
C VAL A 112 2.49 -20.66 -3.28
N ASP A 113 2.97 -20.56 -4.52
CA ASP A 113 4.40 -20.60 -4.84
C ASP A 113 5.17 -19.42 -4.23
N LEU A 114 4.58 -18.21 -4.22
CA LEU A 114 5.16 -17.04 -3.57
C LEU A 114 5.36 -17.27 -2.08
N LEU A 115 4.31 -17.69 -1.35
CA LEU A 115 4.43 -17.92 0.10
C LEU A 115 5.41 -19.06 0.38
N ALA A 116 5.32 -20.17 -0.36
CA ALA A 116 6.21 -21.31 -0.20
C ALA A 116 7.68 -20.93 -0.43
N SER A 117 7.96 -20.03 -1.38
CA SER A 117 9.34 -19.58 -1.63
C SER A 117 9.85 -18.66 -0.54
N LEU A 118 9.01 -17.78 0.00
CA LEU A 118 9.36 -16.92 1.14
C LEU A 118 9.66 -17.73 2.41
N GLN A 119 8.88 -18.78 2.66
CA GLN A 119 9.08 -19.69 3.81
C GLN A 119 10.37 -20.49 3.74
N ARG A 120 10.99 -20.64 2.56
CA ARG A 120 12.29 -21.32 2.40
C ARG A 120 13.49 -20.39 2.56
N LEU A 121 13.30 -19.09 2.71
CA LEU A 121 14.42 -18.15 2.80
C LEU A 121 15.18 -18.28 4.12
N ASP A 122 16.49 -18.13 4.03
CA ASP A 122 17.41 -17.94 5.15
C ASP A 122 17.42 -16.48 5.62
N GLY A 123 18.15 -16.19 6.69
CA GLY A 123 18.22 -14.87 7.31
C GLY A 123 18.68 -13.77 6.35
N THR A 124 19.68 -14.06 5.51
CA THR A 124 20.17 -13.12 4.47
C THR A 124 19.08 -12.81 3.44
N GLY A 125 18.37 -13.83 2.96
CA GLY A 125 17.23 -13.64 2.06
C GLY A 125 16.07 -12.87 2.69
N GLN A 126 15.84 -13.04 3.99
CA GLN A 126 14.81 -12.33 4.75
C GLN A 126 15.14 -10.85 4.95
N ASP A 127 16.40 -10.52 5.29
CA ASP A 127 16.84 -9.13 5.46
C ASP A 127 16.80 -8.33 4.15
N ALA A 128 17.02 -9.01 3.02
CA ALA A 128 16.89 -8.40 1.70
C ALA A 128 15.43 -8.05 1.34
N ILE A 129 14.45 -8.64 2.03
CA ILE A 129 13.03 -8.49 1.72
C ILE A 129 12.41 -7.34 2.52
N ARG A 130 11.80 -6.41 1.77
CA ARG A 130 10.89 -5.42 2.35
C ARG A 130 9.48 -6.00 2.37
N THR A 131 8.93 -6.27 3.56
CA THR A 131 7.58 -6.83 3.76
C THR A 131 6.51 -6.15 2.90
N GLY A 132 6.47 -4.80 2.90
CA GLY A 132 5.50 -4.04 2.11
C GLY A 132 5.61 -4.28 0.59
N GLN A 133 6.81 -4.48 0.06
CA GLN A 133 7.00 -4.77 -1.37
C GLN A 133 6.49 -6.17 -1.71
N VAL A 134 6.76 -7.17 -0.87
CA VAL A 134 6.32 -8.55 -1.10
C VAL A 134 4.80 -8.69 -0.97
N VAL A 135 4.19 -7.98 -0.02
CA VAL A 135 2.73 -7.84 0.08
C VAL A 135 2.14 -7.19 -1.16
N SER A 136 2.77 -6.12 -1.67
CA SER A 136 2.33 -5.51 -2.94
C SER A 136 2.46 -6.49 -4.12
N ARG A 137 3.47 -7.36 -4.12
CA ARG A 137 3.65 -8.39 -5.16
C ARG A 137 2.52 -9.43 -5.14
N SER A 138 2.11 -9.90 -3.96
CA SER A 138 1.03 -10.91 -3.83
C SER A 138 -0.38 -10.35 -4.08
N ILE A 139 -0.55 -9.03 -3.99
CA ILE A 139 -1.82 -8.34 -4.23
C ILE A 139 -1.85 -7.72 -5.62
N THR A 140 -1.10 -6.63 -5.82
CA THR A 140 -1.18 -5.77 -7.00
C THR A 140 -0.54 -6.40 -8.23
N ASP A 141 0.66 -6.97 -8.10
CA ASP A 141 1.36 -7.53 -9.25
C ASP A 141 0.65 -8.79 -9.77
N LEU A 142 0.15 -9.65 -8.87
CA LEU A 142 -0.68 -10.79 -9.27
C LEU A 142 -2.02 -10.40 -9.90
N GLN A 143 -2.61 -9.26 -9.52
CA GLN A 143 -3.81 -8.74 -10.19
C GLN A 143 -3.52 -8.32 -11.63
N LEU A 144 -2.34 -7.74 -11.92
CA LEU A 144 -1.92 -7.42 -13.28
C LEU A 144 -1.76 -8.69 -14.13
N VAL A 145 -1.10 -9.72 -13.58
CA VAL A 145 -0.95 -11.04 -14.22
C VAL A 145 -2.31 -11.68 -14.51
N GLN A 146 -3.21 -11.70 -13.52
CA GLN A 146 -4.57 -12.21 -13.65
C GLN A 146 -5.37 -11.42 -14.70
N GLY A 147 -5.23 -10.09 -14.71
CA GLY A 147 -5.86 -9.20 -15.69
C GLY A 147 -5.41 -9.49 -17.12
N LEU A 148 -4.10 -9.66 -17.34
CA LEU A 148 -3.57 -10.00 -18.66
C LEU A 148 -4.07 -11.36 -19.14
N LEU A 149 -4.04 -12.39 -18.28
CA LEU A 149 -4.52 -13.74 -18.62
C LEU A 149 -6.03 -13.74 -18.95
N ALA A 150 -6.82 -12.93 -18.26
CA ALA A 150 -8.24 -12.75 -18.57
C ALA A 150 -8.46 -11.99 -19.90
N MET A 151 -7.57 -11.06 -20.25
CA MET A 151 -7.66 -10.22 -21.45
C MET A 151 -7.06 -10.88 -22.71
N ALA A 152 -6.09 -11.79 -22.55
CA ALA A 152 -5.38 -12.42 -23.67
C ALA A 152 -6.32 -13.17 -24.65
N PRO A 153 -7.30 -13.98 -24.20
CA PRO A 153 -8.29 -14.61 -25.10
C PRO A 153 -9.11 -13.61 -25.90
N LEU A 154 -9.50 -12.49 -25.27
CA LEU A 154 -10.27 -11.43 -25.91
C LEU A 154 -9.43 -10.68 -26.95
N SER A 155 -8.16 -10.44 -26.66
CA SER A 155 -7.21 -9.81 -27.59
C SER A 155 -6.86 -10.73 -28.77
N GLY A 156 -6.70 -12.04 -28.52
CA GLY A 156 -6.48 -13.04 -29.56
C GLY A 156 -7.68 -13.16 -30.51
N MET A 157 -8.90 -13.15 -29.97
CA MET A 157 -10.13 -13.09 -30.76
C MET A 157 -10.20 -11.82 -31.62
N ALA A 158 -9.86 -10.66 -31.03
CA ALA A 158 -9.85 -9.38 -31.74
C ALA A 158 -8.84 -9.38 -32.91
N VAL A 159 -7.62 -9.89 -32.72
CA VAL A 159 -6.63 -10.04 -33.83
C VAL A 159 -7.13 -10.96 -34.93
N LEU A 160 -7.73 -12.09 -34.56
CA LEU A 160 -8.31 -13.02 -35.54
C LEU A 160 -9.45 -12.37 -36.33
N GLN A 161 -10.34 -11.66 -35.66
CA GLN A 161 -11.44 -10.92 -36.28
C GLN A 161 -10.94 -9.82 -37.20
N PHE A 162 -9.89 -9.09 -36.81
CA PHE A 162 -9.26 -8.10 -37.67
C PHE A 162 -8.85 -8.71 -39.01
N GLY A 163 -8.10 -9.82 -38.96
CA GLY A 163 -7.61 -10.50 -40.16
C GLY A 163 -8.75 -11.04 -41.02
N LEU A 164 -9.73 -11.72 -40.40
CA LEU A 164 -10.89 -12.27 -41.11
C LEU A 164 -11.76 -11.17 -41.73
N ALA A 165 -12.04 -10.08 -41.01
CA ALA A 165 -12.79 -8.94 -41.52
C ALA A 165 -12.08 -8.30 -42.71
N ALA A 166 -10.76 -8.08 -42.62
CA ALA A 166 -9.97 -7.54 -43.72
C ALA A 166 -10.06 -8.42 -44.98
N VAL A 167 -9.94 -9.75 -44.84
CA VAL A 167 -10.08 -10.70 -45.97
C VAL A 167 -11.47 -10.61 -46.58
N VAL A 168 -12.53 -10.61 -45.76
CA VAL A 168 -13.91 -10.52 -46.25
C VAL A 168 -14.18 -9.18 -46.94
N MET A 169 -13.65 -8.07 -46.42
CA MET A 169 -13.80 -6.75 -47.02
C MET A 169 -13.11 -6.67 -48.40
N VAL A 170 -11.87 -7.18 -48.51
CA VAL A 170 -11.17 -7.23 -49.80
C VAL A 170 -11.94 -8.10 -50.81
N TRP A 171 -12.52 -9.20 -50.35
CA TRP A 171 -13.36 -10.06 -51.20
C TRP A 171 -14.66 -9.38 -51.64
N LEU A 172 -15.31 -8.60 -50.78
CA LEU A 172 -16.54 -7.88 -51.11
C LEU A 172 -16.32 -6.70 -52.06
N SER A 173 -15.31 -5.88 -51.82
CA SER A 173 -14.96 -4.73 -52.67
C SER A 173 -13.56 -4.19 -52.32
N PRO A 174 -12.54 -4.45 -53.17
CA PRO A 174 -11.19 -3.92 -52.97
C PRO A 174 -11.10 -2.39 -52.77
N PRO A 175 -11.81 -1.53 -53.53
CA PRO A 175 -11.70 -0.08 -53.35
C PRO A 175 -12.30 0.40 -52.02
N LEU A 176 -13.41 -0.18 -51.57
CA LEU A 176 -13.97 0.14 -50.24
C LEU A 176 -13.09 -0.40 -49.11
N ALA A 177 -12.50 -1.58 -49.30
CA ALA A 177 -11.57 -2.16 -48.33
C ALA A 177 -10.33 -1.29 -48.15
N ALA A 178 -9.80 -0.68 -49.21
CA ALA A 178 -8.67 0.24 -49.11
C ALA A 178 -8.99 1.46 -48.22
N VAL A 179 -10.15 2.09 -48.41
CA VAL A 179 -10.59 3.24 -47.58
C VAL A 179 -10.79 2.82 -46.12
N ALA A 180 -11.47 1.69 -45.89
CA ALA A 180 -11.74 1.19 -44.55
C ALA A 180 -10.48 0.75 -43.80
N LEU A 181 -9.55 0.06 -44.48
CA LEU A 181 -8.31 -0.40 -43.87
C LEU A 181 -7.32 0.73 -43.62
N LEU A 182 -7.40 1.87 -44.35
CA LEU A 182 -6.59 3.07 -44.12
C LEU A 182 -6.83 3.71 -42.74
N VAL A 183 -8.00 3.49 -42.14
CA VAL A 183 -8.35 3.92 -40.78
C VAL A 183 -7.33 3.38 -39.76
N VAL A 184 -6.87 2.15 -39.93
CA VAL A 184 -5.98 1.46 -38.99
C VAL A 184 -4.58 2.06 -38.93
N PRO A 185 -3.82 2.21 -40.04
CA PRO A 185 -2.53 2.88 -40.02
C PRO A 185 -2.67 4.36 -39.64
N ALA A 186 -3.77 5.03 -39.98
CA ALA A 186 -4.02 6.41 -39.52
C ALA A 186 -4.09 6.50 -37.98
N ILE A 187 -4.86 5.62 -37.34
CA ILE A 187 -4.90 5.51 -35.87
C ILE A 187 -3.51 5.16 -35.32
N ALA A 188 -2.82 4.17 -35.91
CA ALA A 188 -1.51 3.74 -35.46
C ALA A 188 -0.46 4.88 -35.49
N VAL A 189 -0.47 5.71 -36.54
CA VAL A 189 0.41 6.88 -36.66
C VAL A 189 0.10 7.93 -35.59
N VAL A 190 -1.18 8.22 -35.33
CA VAL A 190 -1.58 9.18 -34.28
C VAL A 190 -1.16 8.67 -32.90
N VAL A 191 -1.43 7.40 -32.60
CA VAL A 191 -1.02 6.74 -31.35
C VAL A 191 0.49 6.77 -31.20
N ALA A 192 1.25 6.37 -32.23
CA ALA A 192 2.71 6.34 -32.19
C ALA A 192 3.32 7.74 -31.95
N ARG A 193 2.72 8.81 -32.50
CA ARG A 193 3.22 10.17 -32.31
C ARG A 193 2.86 10.81 -30.98
N VAL A 194 1.66 10.56 -30.45
CA VAL A 194 1.17 11.26 -29.25
C VAL A 194 1.44 10.49 -27.97
N ARG A 195 1.49 9.16 -28.02
CA ARG A 195 1.68 8.29 -26.86
C ARG A 195 2.89 8.66 -25.99
N PRO A 196 4.10 8.94 -26.53
CA PRO A 196 5.25 9.30 -25.67
C PRO A 196 5.00 10.58 -24.87
N ARG A 197 4.39 11.59 -25.49
CA ARG A 197 4.05 12.87 -24.85
C ARG A 197 2.96 12.71 -23.79
N LEU A 198 1.90 11.95 -24.10
CA LEU A 198 0.81 11.67 -23.16
C LEU A 198 1.32 10.88 -21.95
N TYR A 199 2.17 9.88 -22.18
CA TYR A 199 2.82 9.11 -21.13
C TYR A 199 3.71 10.01 -20.25
N ALA A 200 4.58 10.83 -20.84
CA ALA A 200 5.45 11.76 -20.12
C ALA A 200 4.66 12.77 -19.27
N ALA A 201 3.59 13.35 -19.82
CA ALA A 201 2.73 14.29 -19.09
C ALA A 201 2.00 13.61 -17.92
N THR A 202 1.47 12.39 -18.14
CA THR A 202 0.77 11.62 -17.10
C THR A 202 1.73 11.16 -16.00
N TRP A 203 2.94 10.73 -16.38
CA TRP A 203 4.00 10.32 -15.46
C TRP A 203 4.46 11.51 -14.59
N SER A 204 4.70 12.68 -15.19
CA SER A 204 5.05 13.89 -14.45
C SER A 204 3.97 14.29 -13.44
N ALA A 205 2.69 14.22 -13.82
CA ALA A 205 1.57 14.47 -12.91
C ALA A 205 1.44 13.41 -11.80
N GLN A 206 1.75 12.14 -12.06
CA GLN A 206 1.82 11.08 -11.06
C GLN A 206 2.93 11.35 -10.03
N GLN A 207 4.11 11.79 -10.49
CA GLN A 207 5.23 12.11 -9.59
C GLN A 207 4.91 13.28 -8.65
N ARG A 208 4.27 14.34 -9.15
CA ARG A 208 3.80 15.45 -8.29
C ARG A 208 2.72 15.02 -7.30
N ALA A 209 1.90 14.02 -7.65
CA ALA A 209 0.93 13.45 -6.71
C ALA A 209 1.64 12.66 -5.60
N ALA A 210 2.72 11.95 -5.92
CA ALA A 210 3.56 11.27 -4.93
C ALA A 210 4.23 12.26 -3.97
N GLU A 211 4.74 13.39 -4.46
CA GLU A 211 5.31 14.47 -3.59
C GLU A 211 4.27 15.01 -2.59
N VAL A 212 3.04 15.25 -3.05
CA VAL A 212 1.92 15.65 -2.19
C VAL A 212 1.64 14.60 -1.12
N ALA A 213 1.59 13.32 -1.50
CA ALA A 213 1.35 12.22 -0.57
C ALA A 213 2.48 12.09 0.46
N GLN A 214 3.74 12.14 0.02
CA GLN A 214 4.91 12.08 0.87
C GLN A 214 4.90 13.21 1.91
N HIS A 215 4.62 14.44 1.50
CA HIS A 215 4.50 15.59 2.41
C HIS A 215 3.44 15.36 3.49
N VAL A 216 2.27 14.81 3.13
CA VAL A 216 1.23 14.45 4.09
C VAL A 216 1.72 13.37 5.05
N GLU A 217 2.37 12.32 4.54
CA GLU A 217 2.87 11.20 5.35
C GLU A 217 3.93 11.62 6.37
N GLU A 218 4.92 12.40 5.92
CA GLU A 218 5.99 12.94 6.76
C GLU A 218 5.40 13.83 7.86
N THR A 219 4.43 14.68 7.52
CA THR A 219 3.77 15.56 8.49
C THR A 219 2.96 14.77 9.53
N VAL A 220 2.21 13.75 9.09
CA VAL A 220 1.38 12.92 9.98
C VAL A 220 2.28 12.11 10.93
N THR A 221 3.37 11.54 10.42
CA THR A 221 4.34 10.80 11.23
C THR A 221 5.08 11.72 12.19
N GLY A 222 5.49 12.90 11.73
CA GLY A 222 6.21 13.91 12.50
C GLY A 222 5.31 14.86 13.29
N VAL A 223 4.02 14.53 13.47
CA VAL A 223 3.01 15.49 13.97
C VAL A 223 3.37 16.09 15.33
N ARG A 224 4.01 15.32 16.22
CA ARG A 224 4.48 15.83 17.52
C ARG A 224 5.50 16.96 17.38
N VAL A 225 6.41 16.84 16.40
CA VAL A 225 7.39 17.89 16.09
C VAL A 225 6.72 19.07 15.41
N VAL A 226 5.83 18.82 14.43
CA VAL A 226 5.11 19.91 13.74
C VAL A 226 4.31 20.76 14.72
N LYS A 227 3.55 20.11 15.61
CA LYS A 227 2.75 20.77 16.64
C LYS A 227 3.62 21.41 17.71
N GLY A 228 4.66 20.71 18.18
CA GLY A 228 5.53 21.22 19.25
C GLY A 228 6.24 22.53 18.89
N PHE A 229 6.59 22.72 17.61
CA PHE A 229 7.25 23.94 17.11
C PHE A 229 6.29 24.93 16.42
N GLY A 230 4.97 24.72 16.49
CA GLY A 230 3.98 25.64 15.90
C GLY A 230 4.04 25.77 14.38
N GLN A 231 4.48 24.73 13.65
CA GLN A 231 4.73 24.77 12.21
C GLN A 231 3.53 24.37 11.34
N GLU A 232 2.33 24.26 11.92
CA GLU A 232 1.11 23.83 11.23
C GLU A 232 0.79 24.67 9.99
N ALA A 233 0.83 26.01 10.10
CA ALA A 233 0.50 26.92 9.01
C ALA A 233 1.47 26.79 7.82
N ARG A 234 2.78 26.74 8.12
CA ARG A 234 3.83 26.51 7.12
C ARG A 234 3.60 25.21 6.37
N MET A 235 3.20 24.16 7.09
CA MET A 235 2.98 22.86 6.47
C MET A 235 1.79 22.87 5.51
N VAL A 236 0.75 23.66 5.83
CA VAL A 236 -0.37 23.93 4.90
C VAL A 236 0.12 24.71 3.67
N ASP A 237 0.96 25.73 3.82
CA ASP A 237 1.52 26.51 2.71
C ASP A 237 2.35 25.65 1.75
N VAL A 238 3.17 24.74 2.30
CA VAL A 238 3.97 23.79 1.50
C VAL A 238 3.03 22.86 0.71
N LEU A 239 2.02 22.28 1.36
CA LEU A 239 1.05 21.42 0.67
C LEU A 239 0.30 22.19 -0.42
N GLU A 240 -0.09 23.44 -0.17
CA GLU A 240 -0.78 24.29 -1.13
C GLU A 240 0.05 24.52 -2.39
N ARG A 241 1.35 24.82 -2.24
CA ARG A 241 2.31 24.93 -3.35
C ARG A 241 2.42 23.63 -4.14
N HIS A 242 2.63 22.49 -3.48
CA HIS A 242 2.68 21.19 -4.16
C HIS A 242 1.36 20.87 -4.87
N SER A 243 0.23 21.19 -4.25
CA SER A 243 -1.11 20.98 -4.82
C SER A 243 -1.36 21.86 -6.05
N ARG A 244 -0.83 23.09 -6.07
CA ARG A 244 -0.93 24.01 -7.21
C ARG A 244 -0.08 23.52 -8.39
N THR A 245 1.14 23.06 -8.12
CA THR A 245 1.99 22.43 -9.15
C THR A 245 1.32 21.18 -9.72
N LEU A 246 0.82 20.29 -8.85
CA LEU A 246 0.08 19.10 -9.27
C LEU A 246 -1.13 19.46 -10.15
N TYR A 247 -1.91 20.48 -9.78
CA TYR A 247 -3.04 20.96 -10.59
C TYR A 247 -2.58 21.34 -12.00
N SER A 248 -1.52 22.16 -12.11
CA SER A 248 -1.01 22.61 -13.40
C SER A 248 -0.51 21.45 -14.28
N GLU A 249 0.11 20.43 -13.67
CA GLU A 249 0.61 19.23 -14.35
C GLU A 249 -0.54 18.32 -14.83
N ARG A 250 -1.56 18.14 -14.00
CA ARG A 250 -2.80 17.43 -14.39
C ARG A 250 -3.50 18.13 -15.55
N MET A 251 -3.57 19.47 -15.54
CA MET A 251 -4.15 20.24 -16.64
C MET A 251 -3.30 20.16 -17.92
N ARG A 252 -1.98 20.10 -17.82
CA ARG A 252 -1.09 19.84 -18.97
C ARG A 252 -1.38 18.48 -19.60
N ALA A 253 -1.48 17.43 -18.79
CA ALA A 253 -1.84 16.08 -19.27
C ALA A 253 -3.23 16.07 -19.93
N ALA A 254 -4.23 16.68 -19.29
CA ALA A 254 -5.58 16.79 -19.83
C ALA A 254 -5.62 17.55 -21.17
N ARG A 255 -4.78 18.58 -21.35
CA ARG A 255 -4.68 19.33 -22.60
C ARG A 255 -4.10 18.49 -23.74
N VAL A 256 -3.11 17.65 -23.45
CA VAL A 256 -2.59 16.68 -24.44
C VAL A 256 -3.67 15.66 -24.80
N ASP A 257 -4.37 15.12 -23.79
CA ASP A 257 -5.41 14.12 -23.98
C ASP A 257 -6.65 14.65 -24.73
N SER A 258 -7.03 15.92 -24.48
CA SER A 258 -8.16 16.60 -25.14
C SER A 258 -8.04 16.68 -26.67
N ARG A 259 -6.83 16.54 -27.21
CA ARG A 259 -6.62 16.45 -28.67
C ARG A 259 -6.49 15.00 -29.11
N PHE A 260 -5.91 14.15 -28.26
CA PHE A 260 -5.64 12.76 -28.59
C PHE A 260 -6.91 11.92 -28.70
N ALA A 261 -7.69 11.85 -27.62
CA ALA A 261 -8.86 10.97 -27.54
C ALA A 261 -9.93 11.31 -28.60
N PRO A 262 -10.32 12.58 -28.82
CA PRO A 262 -11.26 12.94 -29.89
C PRO A 262 -10.72 12.67 -31.30
N THR A 263 -9.41 12.81 -31.53
CA THR A 263 -8.81 12.50 -32.84
C THR A 263 -8.89 11.00 -33.14
N VAL A 264 -8.58 10.15 -32.16
CA VAL A 264 -8.71 8.69 -32.31
C VAL A 264 -10.17 8.28 -32.52
N ALA A 265 -11.13 8.99 -31.93
CA ALA A 265 -12.56 8.75 -32.13
C ALA A 265 -13.07 9.23 -33.51
N ALA A 266 -12.54 10.33 -34.04
CA ALA A 266 -12.96 10.93 -35.31
C ALA A 266 -12.48 10.13 -36.54
N ILE A 267 -11.30 9.51 -36.50
CA ILE A 267 -10.72 8.79 -37.66
C ILE A 267 -11.65 7.67 -38.19
N PRO A 268 -12.22 6.78 -37.34
CA PRO A 268 -13.23 5.81 -37.77
C PRO A 268 -14.47 6.42 -38.41
N GLN A 269 -14.96 7.54 -37.86
CA GLN A 269 -16.14 8.22 -38.39
C GLN A 269 -15.86 8.83 -39.76
N LEU A 270 -14.66 9.40 -39.96
CA LEU A 270 -14.19 9.84 -41.29
C LEU A 270 -14.06 8.66 -42.26
N GLY A 271 -13.56 7.51 -41.80
CA GLY A 271 -13.54 6.28 -42.58
C GLY A 271 -14.94 5.85 -43.03
N MET A 272 -15.92 5.94 -42.13
CA MET A 272 -17.33 5.69 -42.44
C MET A 272 -17.89 6.69 -43.47
N VAL A 273 -17.58 7.98 -43.33
CA VAL A 273 -17.94 8.98 -44.35
C VAL A 273 -17.32 8.65 -45.71
N GLY A 274 -16.06 8.21 -45.73
CA GLY A 274 -15.39 7.72 -46.95
C GLY A 274 -16.11 6.51 -47.57
N VAL A 275 -16.57 5.56 -46.75
CA VAL A 275 -17.36 4.41 -47.18
C VAL A 275 -18.74 4.84 -47.71
N ILE A 276 -19.38 5.88 -47.13
CA ILE A 276 -20.64 6.45 -47.64
C ILE A 276 -20.45 7.05 -49.03
N VAL A 277 -19.42 7.87 -49.22
CA VAL A 277 -19.18 8.54 -50.51
C VAL A 277 -18.81 7.53 -51.59
N LEU A 278 -17.78 6.72 -51.34
CA LEU A 278 -17.29 5.76 -52.32
C LEU A 278 -18.29 4.61 -52.53
N GLY A 279 -18.94 4.15 -51.46
CA GLY A 279 -19.95 3.09 -51.52
C GLY A 279 -21.22 3.55 -52.22
N GLY A 280 -21.68 4.76 -51.94
CA GLY A 280 -22.79 5.39 -52.64
C GLY A 280 -22.49 5.55 -54.14
N TYR A 281 -21.30 6.05 -54.49
CA TYR A 281 -20.87 6.17 -55.89
C TYR A 281 -20.82 4.81 -56.61
N LEU A 282 -20.24 3.78 -55.98
CA LEU A 282 -20.15 2.43 -56.55
C LEU A 282 -21.54 1.77 -56.68
N ALA A 283 -22.45 2.02 -55.74
CA ALA A 283 -23.81 1.52 -55.78
C ALA A 283 -24.63 2.19 -56.90
N LEU A 284 -24.46 3.50 -57.12
CA LEU A 284 -25.09 4.22 -58.24
C LEU A 284 -24.72 3.64 -59.61
N HIS A 285 -23.47 3.18 -59.76
CA HIS A 285 -22.98 2.55 -60.99
C HIS A 285 -23.31 1.04 -61.06
N GLY A 286 -24.11 0.51 -60.13
CA GLY A 286 -24.51 -0.90 -60.09
C GLY A 286 -23.38 -1.90 -59.76
N SER A 287 -22.21 -1.42 -59.33
CA SER A 287 -21.05 -2.27 -59.05
C SER A 287 -21.13 -2.99 -57.70
N ILE A 288 -21.93 -2.48 -56.76
CA ILE A 288 -22.19 -3.09 -55.46
C ILE A 288 -23.67 -2.92 -55.05
N GLY A 289 -24.21 -3.87 -54.28
CA GLY A 289 -25.54 -3.76 -53.68
C GLY A 289 -25.56 -2.93 -52.39
N ILE A 290 -26.73 -2.41 -52.01
CA ILE A 290 -26.95 -1.64 -50.76
C ILE A 290 -26.59 -2.47 -49.52
N GLY A 291 -26.81 -3.78 -49.53
CA GLY A 291 -26.39 -4.67 -48.44
C GLY A 291 -24.86 -4.74 -48.27
N THR A 292 -24.09 -4.56 -49.35
CA THR A 292 -22.62 -4.51 -49.28
C THR A 292 -22.18 -3.32 -48.44
N PHE A 293 -22.81 -2.17 -48.63
CA PHE A 293 -22.55 -0.97 -47.84
C PHE A 293 -22.78 -1.21 -46.33
N VAL A 294 -23.89 -1.88 -45.97
CA VAL A 294 -24.20 -2.24 -44.57
C VAL A 294 -23.14 -3.15 -43.95
N ALA A 295 -22.70 -4.16 -44.69
CA ALA A 295 -21.63 -5.04 -44.22
C ALA A 295 -20.32 -4.29 -43.98
N PHE A 296 -19.96 -3.36 -44.88
CA PHE A 296 -18.76 -2.52 -44.71
C PHE A 296 -18.86 -1.61 -43.48
N ALA A 297 -20.03 -1.00 -43.24
CA ALA A 297 -20.24 -0.18 -42.05
C ALA A 297 -20.02 -0.99 -40.75
N ALA A 298 -20.62 -2.18 -40.67
CA ALA A 298 -20.44 -3.09 -39.52
C ALA A 298 -18.99 -3.57 -39.35
N TYR A 299 -18.27 -3.85 -40.44
CA TYR A 299 -16.85 -4.24 -40.36
C TYR A 299 -15.95 -3.08 -39.93
N VAL A 300 -16.18 -1.85 -40.41
CA VAL A 300 -15.43 -0.66 -39.96
C VAL A 300 -15.63 -0.42 -38.46
N ALA A 301 -16.86 -0.57 -37.95
CA ALA A 301 -17.14 -0.49 -36.52
C ALA A 301 -16.40 -1.57 -35.72
N THR A 302 -16.43 -2.82 -36.20
CA THR A 302 -15.71 -3.96 -35.60
C THR A 302 -14.19 -3.71 -35.57
N LEU A 303 -13.59 -3.28 -36.68
CA LEU A 303 -12.15 -2.97 -36.76
C LEU A 303 -11.74 -1.89 -35.76
N THR A 304 -12.60 -0.89 -35.56
CA THR A 304 -12.37 0.19 -34.59
C THR A 304 -12.37 -0.33 -33.15
N GLY A 305 -13.36 -1.17 -32.79
CA GLY A 305 -13.42 -1.80 -31.46
C GLY A 305 -12.20 -2.66 -31.18
N THR A 306 -11.81 -3.48 -32.16
CA THR A 306 -10.63 -4.34 -32.13
C THR A 306 -9.32 -3.56 -31.94
N ALA A 307 -9.14 -2.45 -32.66
CA ALA A 307 -7.95 -1.61 -32.51
C ALA A 307 -7.82 -1.04 -31.08
N ARG A 308 -8.92 -0.63 -30.46
CA ARG A 308 -8.92 -0.15 -29.05
C ARG A 308 -8.56 -1.27 -28.07
N ILE A 309 -9.13 -2.46 -28.26
CA ILE A 309 -8.83 -3.64 -27.45
C ILE A 309 -7.33 -3.97 -27.52
N MET A 310 -6.76 -3.99 -28.73
CA MET A 310 -5.33 -4.26 -28.93
C MET A 310 -4.44 -3.19 -28.29
N SER A 311 -4.80 -1.91 -28.42
CA SER A 311 -4.07 -0.81 -27.78
C SER A 311 -4.07 -0.95 -26.26
N GLY A 312 -5.22 -1.29 -25.65
CA GLY A 312 -5.32 -1.55 -24.22
C GLY A 312 -4.53 -2.79 -23.77
N ALA A 313 -4.59 -3.87 -24.56
CA ALA A 313 -3.85 -5.10 -24.29
C ALA A 313 -2.33 -4.88 -24.27
N LEU A 314 -1.81 -4.05 -25.18
CA LEU A 314 -0.39 -3.72 -25.22
C LEU A 314 0.06 -2.98 -23.95
N VAL A 315 -0.71 -2.01 -23.50
CA VAL A 315 -0.43 -1.28 -22.24
C VAL A 315 -0.46 -2.23 -21.05
N LEU A 316 -1.49 -3.07 -20.95
CA LEU A 316 -1.61 -4.04 -19.87
C LEU A 316 -0.47 -5.08 -19.89
N ALA A 317 -0.06 -5.54 -21.07
CA ALA A 317 1.06 -6.47 -21.23
C ALA A 317 2.39 -5.85 -20.76
N GLN A 318 2.61 -4.56 -21.03
CA GLN A 318 3.81 -3.85 -20.55
C GLN A 318 3.84 -3.72 -19.02
N LEU A 319 2.72 -3.34 -18.41
CA LEU A 319 2.61 -3.27 -16.94
C LEU A 319 2.78 -4.67 -16.30
N THR A 320 2.16 -5.67 -16.92
CA THR A 320 2.22 -7.06 -16.45
C THR A 320 3.61 -7.65 -16.59
N ARG A 321 4.39 -7.27 -17.60
CA ARG A 321 5.79 -7.70 -17.73
C ARG A 321 6.59 -7.37 -16.47
N ALA A 322 6.59 -6.11 -16.05
CA ALA A 322 7.33 -5.67 -14.87
C ALA A 322 6.82 -6.34 -13.58
N ALA A 323 5.49 -6.51 -13.46
CA ALA A 323 4.87 -7.20 -12.34
C ALA A 323 5.24 -8.70 -12.28
N ALA A 324 5.18 -9.40 -13.41
CA ALA A 324 5.53 -10.81 -13.52
C ALA A 324 7.02 -11.05 -13.24
N GLU A 325 7.91 -10.19 -13.74
CA GLU A 325 9.35 -10.24 -13.46
C GLU A 325 9.61 -10.10 -11.95
N ARG A 326 8.96 -9.15 -11.25
CA ARG A 326 9.07 -9.01 -9.78
C ARG A 326 8.50 -10.18 -8.98
N VAL A 327 7.37 -10.74 -9.41
CA VAL A 327 6.77 -11.92 -8.78
C VAL A 327 7.70 -13.12 -8.93
N TYR A 328 8.17 -13.38 -10.15
CA TYR A 328 9.09 -14.49 -10.40
C TYR A 328 10.45 -14.30 -9.76
N GLN A 329 10.93 -13.06 -9.61
CA GLN A 329 12.14 -12.77 -8.85
C GLN A 329 12.03 -13.27 -7.40
N VAL A 330 10.86 -13.16 -6.76
CA VAL A 330 10.64 -13.71 -5.40
C VAL A 330 10.52 -15.23 -5.42
N ILE A 331 9.78 -15.79 -6.38
CA ILE A 331 9.59 -17.25 -6.49
C ILE A 331 10.94 -17.95 -6.76
N ASP A 332 11.83 -17.31 -7.52
CA ASP A 332 13.14 -17.84 -7.87
C ASP A 332 14.21 -17.57 -6.80
N THR A 333 13.90 -16.77 -5.77
CA THR A 333 14.85 -16.56 -4.68
C THR A 333 15.06 -17.89 -3.98
N ALA A 334 16.26 -18.44 -4.10
CA ALA A 334 16.71 -19.60 -3.34
C ALA A 334 17.41 -19.12 -2.05
N PRO A 335 17.29 -19.87 -0.94
CA PRO A 335 18.14 -19.62 0.23
C PRO A 335 19.60 -19.83 -0.13
N VAL A 336 20.50 -19.05 0.50
CA VAL A 336 21.94 -19.25 0.40
C VAL A 336 22.35 -20.48 1.22
N VAL A 337 21.74 -20.65 2.39
CA VAL A 337 21.92 -21.82 3.27
C VAL A 337 20.85 -22.87 3.01
N THR A 338 21.25 -24.03 2.47
CA THR A 338 20.36 -25.18 2.24
C THR A 338 20.69 -26.32 3.18
N ASP A 339 19.70 -27.16 3.48
CA ASP A 339 19.93 -28.42 4.20
C ASP A 339 20.91 -29.32 3.41
N PRO A 340 21.80 -30.04 4.10
CA PRO A 340 22.69 -31.00 3.44
C PRO A 340 21.86 -32.15 2.84
N PRO A 341 22.33 -32.77 1.74
CA PRO A 341 21.60 -33.84 1.05
C PRO A 341 21.37 -35.07 1.94
N THR A 342 22.24 -35.31 2.93
CA THR A 342 22.09 -36.36 3.94
C THR A 342 22.33 -35.74 5.32
N PRO A 343 21.29 -35.31 6.04
CA PRO A 343 21.45 -34.67 7.34
C PRO A 343 21.95 -35.64 8.43
N ALA A 344 22.86 -35.16 9.28
CA ALA A 344 23.30 -35.84 10.50
C ALA A 344 22.24 -35.73 11.60
N PRO A 345 21.99 -36.79 12.39
CA PRO A 345 21.07 -36.74 13.53
C PRO A 345 21.69 -35.96 14.70
N LEU A 346 20.86 -35.31 15.50
CA LEU A 346 21.32 -34.72 16.76
C LEU A 346 21.63 -35.80 17.81
N PRO A 347 22.63 -35.61 18.70
CA PRO A 347 22.85 -36.45 19.87
C PRO A 347 21.59 -36.55 20.74
N ASP A 348 21.44 -37.54 21.62
CA ASP A 348 20.32 -37.61 22.60
C ASP A 348 20.62 -36.79 23.88
N GLY A 349 19.61 -36.51 24.71
CA GLY A 349 19.78 -35.84 26.03
C GLY A 349 19.85 -34.30 26.00
N PRO A 350 20.35 -33.60 27.03
CA PRO A 350 20.64 -32.16 26.94
C PRO A 350 21.81 -31.90 25.95
N LEU A 351 21.82 -30.74 25.29
CA LEU A 351 22.85 -30.39 24.28
C LEU A 351 23.79 -29.29 24.79
N GLY A 352 25.09 -29.55 24.76
CA GLY A 352 26.13 -28.53 24.89
C GLY A 352 26.34 -27.79 23.58
N ILE A 353 26.93 -26.59 23.65
CA ILE A 353 27.25 -25.73 22.50
C ILE A 353 28.76 -25.48 22.49
N GLU A 354 29.41 -25.72 21.37
CA GLU A 354 30.81 -25.38 21.14
C GLU A 354 30.92 -24.48 19.92
N ILE A 355 31.57 -23.32 20.06
CA ILE A 355 31.84 -22.35 19.02
C ILE A 355 33.35 -22.24 18.89
N ASP A 356 33.87 -22.53 17.68
CA ASP A 356 35.30 -22.47 17.36
C ASP A 356 35.58 -21.31 16.37
N SER A 357 36.37 -20.33 16.81
CA SER A 357 36.95 -19.23 16.02
C SER A 357 35.94 -18.55 15.09
N LEU A 358 34.74 -18.30 15.60
CA LEU A 358 33.59 -17.86 14.82
C LEU A 358 33.71 -16.38 14.41
N THR A 359 33.67 -16.14 13.11
CA THR A 359 33.61 -14.79 12.53
C THR A 359 32.34 -14.65 11.72
N PHE A 360 31.58 -13.58 11.97
CA PHE A 360 30.36 -13.28 11.24
C PHE A 360 30.04 -11.78 11.24
N GLY A 361 29.63 -11.24 10.10
CA GLY A 361 28.99 -9.93 9.97
C GLY A 361 27.79 -9.95 9.03
N PHE A 362 26.78 -9.12 9.33
CA PHE A 362 25.70 -8.86 8.36
C PHE A 362 26.23 -8.15 7.09
N ASP A 363 27.36 -7.46 7.21
CA ASP A 363 28.20 -6.96 6.12
C ASP A 363 29.57 -7.66 6.23
N PRO A 364 30.01 -8.42 5.23
CA PRO A 364 31.29 -9.12 5.26
C PRO A 364 32.49 -8.20 5.49
N GLU A 365 32.41 -6.92 5.08
CA GLU A 365 33.48 -5.95 5.33
C GLU A 365 33.51 -5.45 6.79
N ARG A 366 32.45 -5.75 7.56
CA ARG A 366 32.25 -5.27 8.94
C ARG A 366 31.77 -6.41 9.84
N PRO A 367 32.67 -7.36 10.17
CA PRO A 367 32.33 -8.47 11.06
C PRO A 367 31.94 -7.97 12.44
N VAL A 368 30.78 -8.45 12.92
CA VAL A 368 30.20 -8.17 14.23
C VAL A 368 30.84 -9.08 15.29
N LEU A 369 30.98 -10.36 14.96
CA LEU A 369 31.73 -11.35 15.74
C LEU A 369 33.06 -11.63 15.02
N ARG A 370 34.16 -11.71 15.77
CA ARG A 370 35.51 -11.96 15.25
C ARG A 370 36.18 -13.02 16.09
N GLU A 371 36.54 -14.13 15.47
CA GLU A 371 37.27 -15.24 16.09
C GLU A 371 36.73 -15.62 17.49
N LEU A 372 35.41 -15.67 17.64
CA LEU A 372 34.77 -15.96 18.92
C LEU A 372 34.88 -17.45 19.24
N ASP A 373 35.49 -17.78 20.38
CA ASP A 373 35.47 -19.11 20.99
C ASP A 373 34.54 -19.13 22.21
N LEU A 374 33.64 -20.11 22.27
CA LEU A 374 32.67 -20.25 23.36
C LEU A 374 32.25 -21.71 23.55
N THR A 375 32.32 -22.23 24.78
CA THR A 375 31.82 -23.57 25.10
C THR A 375 30.82 -23.53 26.25
N VAL A 376 29.61 -24.06 26.05
CA VAL A 376 28.54 -24.20 27.06
C VAL A 376 28.24 -25.69 27.28
N ARG A 377 28.25 -26.14 28.53
CA ARG A 377 28.03 -27.55 28.87
C ARG A 377 26.54 -27.93 28.73
N PRO A 378 26.23 -29.20 28.42
CA PRO A 378 24.86 -29.69 28.46
C PRO A 378 24.21 -29.41 29.82
N GLY A 379 23.03 -28.77 29.82
CA GLY A 379 22.29 -28.42 31.03
C GLY A 379 22.80 -27.17 31.78
N GLU A 380 23.84 -26.49 31.28
CA GLU A 380 24.37 -25.26 31.89
C GLU A 380 23.50 -24.04 31.52
N THR A 381 23.34 -23.10 32.45
CA THR A 381 22.74 -21.78 32.21
C THR A 381 23.83 -20.71 32.14
N VAL A 382 24.02 -20.11 30.97
CA VAL A 382 25.05 -19.10 30.72
C VAL A 382 24.42 -17.76 30.35
N ALA A 383 24.82 -16.70 31.04
CA ALA A 383 24.47 -15.33 30.67
C ALA A 383 25.58 -14.68 29.83
N ILE A 384 25.22 -14.10 28.69
CA ILE A 384 26.13 -13.37 27.81
C ILE A 384 25.76 -11.88 27.83
N ILE A 385 26.70 -11.05 28.27
CA ILE A 385 26.56 -9.59 28.37
C ILE A 385 27.53 -8.87 27.45
N GLY A 386 27.19 -7.64 27.05
CA GLY A 386 28.06 -6.80 26.23
C GLY A 386 27.36 -5.51 25.82
N PRO A 387 28.09 -4.49 25.32
CA PRO A 387 27.49 -3.26 24.82
C PRO A 387 26.58 -3.52 23.59
N ALA A 388 25.80 -2.52 23.19
CA ALA A 388 25.03 -2.60 21.95
C ALA A 388 25.96 -2.87 20.75
N GLY A 389 25.56 -3.76 19.85
CA GLY A 389 26.40 -4.15 18.70
C GLY A 389 27.52 -5.14 19.01
N SER A 390 27.62 -5.69 20.24
CA SER A 390 28.62 -6.72 20.60
C SER A 390 28.35 -8.11 20.00
N GLY A 391 27.27 -8.29 19.24
CA GLY A 391 26.90 -9.57 18.61
C GLY A 391 26.05 -10.54 19.45
N LYS A 392 25.42 -10.08 20.54
CA LYS A 392 24.49 -10.91 21.35
C LYS A 392 23.34 -11.48 20.51
N THR A 393 22.50 -10.61 19.95
CA THR A 393 21.41 -10.97 19.02
C THR A 393 21.91 -11.73 17.79
N THR A 394 23.17 -11.54 17.39
CA THR A 394 23.76 -12.34 16.31
C THR A 394 23.85 -13.82 16.68
N LEU A 395 24.17 -14.15 17.93
CA LEU A 395 24.20 -15.54 18.40
C LEU A 395 22.80 -16.18 18.40
N SER A 396 21.74 -15.44 18.77
CA SER A 396 20.36 -15.94 18.73
C SER A 396 19.88 -16.29 17.32
N LEU A 397 20.51 -15.71 16.30
CA LEU A 397 20.23 -15.95 14.89
C LEU A 397 21.11 -17.04 14.27
N LEU A 398 22.36 -17.18 14.72
CA LEU A 398 23.30 -18.19 14.22
C LEU A 398 23.00 -19.60 14.76
N LEU A 399 22.64 -19.72 16.04
CA LEU A 399 22.34 -21.01 16.69
C LEU A 399 21.23 -21.82 15.98
N PRO A 400 20.04 -21.25 15.65
CA PRO A 400 19.00 -21.94 14.87
C PRO A 400 19.29 -21.97 13.36
N ARG A 401 20.50 -21.60 12.93
CA ARG A 401 20.96 -21.53 11.54
C ARG A 401 20.04 -20.68 10.65
N PHE A 402 19.73 -19.45 11.08
CA PHE A 402 19.20 -18.45 10.14
C PHE A 402 20.31 -17.88 9.25
N TYR A 403 21.54 -17.80 9.75
CA TYR A 403 22.72 -17.39 8.98
C TYR A 403 23.80 -18.46 9.09
N ALA A 404 24.67 -18.53 8.09
CA ALA A 404 25.91 -19.28 8.17
C ALA A 404 27.04 -18.31 8.57
N PRO A 405 27.99 -18.74 9.41
CA PRO A 405 29.16 -17.93 9.72
C PRO A 405 30.06 -17.72 8.49
N ASP A 406 30.81 -16.63 8.47
CA ASP A 406 31.80 -16.34 7.40
C ASP A 406 33.04 -17.23 7.57
N ALA A 407 33.44 -17.49 8.82
CA ALA A 407 34.50 -18.43 9.20
C ALA A 407 34.23 -19.02 10.59
N GLY A 408 34.86 -20.16 10.89
CA GLY A 408 34.61 -20.92 12.12
C GLY A 408 33.38 -21.83 12.00
N ARG A 409 32.99 -22.45 13.12
CA ARG A 409 31.93 -23.45 13.16
C ARG A 409 31.24 -23.50 14.53
N ILE A 410 30.01 -23.98 14.53
CA ILE A 410 29.20 -24.16 15.74
C ILE A 410 28.82 -25.64 15.79
N ARG A 411 29.14 -26.31 16.90
CA ARG A 411 28.82 -27.72 17.14
C ARG A 411 27.93 -27.92 18.35
N LEU A 412 27.15 -28.99 18.30
CA LEU A 412 26.32 -29.47 19.39
C LEU A 412 26.81 -30.84 19.85
N PHE A 413 26.90 -31.06 21.16
CA PHE A 413 27.37 -32.31 21.74
C PHE A 413 26.50 -32.75 22.94
N GLY A 414 26.44 -34.05 23.22
CA GLY A 414 25.66 -34.62 24.33
C GLY A 414 26.48 -34.87 25.59
N GLU A 415 25.80 -35.31 26.66
CA GLU A 415 26.40 -35.58 27.98
C GLU A 415 27.39 -36.77 27.97
N SER A 416 27.23 -37.73 27.06
CA SER A 416 28.13 -38.89 26.92
C SER A 416 29.52 -38.58 26.35
N ALA A 417 29.77 -37.34 25.90
CA ALA A 417 31.07 -36.94 25.33
C ALA A 417 32.17 -36.66 26.39
N THR A 418 31.83 -36.64 27.69
CA THR A 418 32.80 -36.39 28.77
C THR A 418 33.44 -37.64 29.36
N ASP A 419 33.00 -38.85 28.99
CA ASP A 419 33.57 -40.11 29.49
C ASP A 419 34.35 -40.84 28.39
N ALA A 420 35.63 -41.15 28.64
CA ALA A 420 36.65 -41.48 27.64
C ALA A 420 36.49 -42.85 26.94
N SER A 421 35.34 -43.52 27.09
CA SER A 421 35.12 -44.88 26.59
C SER A 421 34.24 -44.97 25.34
N THR A 422 33.46 -43.94 24.99
CA THR A 422 32.83 -43.80 23.65
C THR A 422 32.35 -42.34 23.42
N PRO A 423 33.17 -41.45 22.82
CA PRO A 423 32.72 -40.09 22.54
C PRO A 423 31.61 -40.14 21.48
N ALA A 424 30.43 -39.61 21.79
CA ALA A 424 29.50 -39.19 20.75
C ALA A 424 30.11 -37.96 20.08
N ASP A 425 30.55 -38.08 18.84
CA ASP A 425 31.21 -36.99 18.12
C ASP A 425 30.33 -35.73 18.10
N PRO A 426 30.87 -34.54 18.41
CA PRO A 426 30.15 -33.28 18.25
C PRO A 426 29.66 -33.09 16.82
N VAL A 427 28.39 -32.73 16.64
CA VAL A 427 27.78 -32.56 15.32
C VAL A 427 27.77 -31.07 14.96
N ASP A 428 28.28 -30.72 13.78
CA ASP A 428 28.22 -29.35 13.27
C ASP A 428 26.78 -28.99 12.89
N ILE A 429 26.30 -27.80 13.30
CA ILE A 429 24.96 -27.34 12.96
C ILE A 429 24.75 -27.21 11.44
N ALA A 430 25.81 -27.09 10.63
CA ALA A 430 25.75 -27.09 9.17
C ALA A 430 25.37 -28.47 8.59
N GLU A 431 25.61 -29.56 9.33
CA GLU A 431 25.33 -30.94 8.89
C GLU A 431 23.95 -31.45 9.31
N VAL A 432 23.25 -30.74 10.20
CA VAL A 432 21.91 -31.11 10.68
C VAL A 432 20.82 -30.55 9.75
N SER A 433 19.61 -31.11 9.74
CA SER A 433 18.48 -30.49 9.03
C SER A 433 17.99 -29.25 9.80
N ALA A 434 17.57 -28.19 9.10
CA ALA A 434 17.11 -26.97 9.77
C ALA A 434 15.86 -27.21 10.65
N SER A 435 15.00 -28.15 10.23
CA SER A 435 13.80 -28.55 10.98
C SER A 435 14.13 -29.28 12.28
N GLU A 436 15.14 -30.14 12.29
CA GLU A 436 15.56 -30.84 13.51
C GLU A 436 16.29 -29.89 14.46
N LEU A 437 17.19 -29.06 13.93
CA LEU A 437 17.92 -28.05 14.69
C LEU A 437 16.99 -27.05 15.39
N ARG A 438 16.03 -26.46 14.66
CA ARG A 438 15.02 -25.53 15.23
C ARG A 438 14.01 -26.24 16.14
N GLY A 439 13.92 -27.57 16.08
CA GLY A 439 13.17 -28.35 17.04
C GLY A 439 13.88 -28.51 18.38
N ALA A 440 15.21 -28.60 18.34
CA ALA A 440 16.04 -28.70 19.53
C ALA A 440 16.32 -27.34 20.18
N ILE A 441 16.36 -26.26 19.40
CA ILE A 441 16.67 -24.91 19.86
C ILE A 441 15.41 -24.04 19.86
N GLY A 442 14.95 -23.65 21.05
CA GLY A 442 13.87 -22.68 21.22
C GLY A 442 14.45 -21.28 21.43
N VAL A 443 13.98 -20.30 20.66
CA VAL A 443 14.46 -18.91 20.75
C VAL A 443 13.30 -17.98 21.11
N VAL A 444 13.51 -17.14 22.11
CA VAL A 444 12.66 -15.99 22.41
C VAL A 444 13.40 -14.75 21.93
N PHE A 445 12.92 -14.15 20.82
CA PHE A 445 13.51 -12.96 20.22
C PHE A 445 13.18 -11.70 21.04
N ASP A 446 14.05 -10.69 20.94
CA ASP A 446 13.91 -9.38 21.60
C ASP A 446 12.55 -8.70 21.32
N ASP A 447 12.14 -8.65 20.04
CA ASP A 447 10.80 -8.23 19.64
C ASP A 447 9.91 -9.45 19.33
N PRO A 448 9.05 -9.90 20.28
CA PRO A 448 8.20 -11.06 20.10
C PRO A 448 7.07 -10.77 19.10
N PHE A 449 6.96 -11.63 18.07
CA PHE A 449 5.86 -11.58 17.11
C PHE A 449 4.68 -12.45 17.57
N LEU A 450 3.52 -11.81 17.74
CA LEU A 450 2.24 -12.48 18.00
C LEU A 450 1.33 -12.36 16.77
N PHE A 451 0.66 -13.46 16.44
CA PHE A 451 -0.34 -13.56 15.39
C PHE A 451 -1.69 -13.01 15.90
N SER A 452 -2.51 -12.54 14.97
CA SER A 452 -3.82 -11.94 15.17
C SER A 452 -4.86 -13.04 15.43
N ASP A 453 -4.64 -13.76 16.52
CA ASP A 453 -5.38 -14.94 16.95
C ASP A 453 -5.50 -14.93 18.48
N THR A 454 -6.14 -15.94 19.07
CA THR A 454 -6.25 -16.01 20.54
C THR A 454 -4.88 -16.14 21.20
N ILE A 455 -4.80 -15.77 22.49
CA ILE A 455 -3.59 -15.99 23.28
C ILE A 455 -3.24 -17.48 23.32
N ALA A 456 -4.25 -18.35 23.46
CA ALA A 456 -4.06 -19.81 23.39
C ALA A 456 -3.45 -20.25 22.06
N ALA A 457 -3.98 -19.80 20.93
CA ALA A 457 -3.45 -20.13 19.61
C ALA A 457 -2.01 -19.64 19.44
N ASN A 458 -1.69 -18.46 19.97
CA ASN A 458 -0.34 -17.91 19.97
C ASN A 458 0.65 -18.75 20.77
N ILE A 459 0.25 -19.32 21.90
CA ILE A 459 1.11 -20.22 22.69
C ILE A 459 1.23 -21.58 21.99
N ALA A 460 0.12 -22.10 21.46
CA ALA A 460 0.04 -23.38 20.74
C ALA A 460 0.92 -23.43 19.47
N LEU A 461 1.41 -22.31 18.94
CA LEU A 461 2.39 -22.32 17.84
C LEU A 461 3.63 -23.17 18.15
N GLY A 462 4.07 -23.22 19.41
CA GLY A 462 5.22 -24.03 19.81
C GLY A 462 4.95 -25.54 19.72
N ARG A 463 3.68 -25.95 19.88
CA ARG A 463 3.21 -27.32 19.69
C ARG A 463 1.69 -27.34 19.40
N PRO A 464 1.28 -27.42 18.12
CA PRO A 464 -0.12 -27.23 17.72
C PRO A 464 -1.12 -28.22 18.31
N ASP A 465 -0.67 -29.43 18.67
CA ASP A 465 -1.52 -30.49 19.23
C ASP A 465 -1.59 -30.46 20.77
N ALA A 466 -1.10 -29.39 21.41
CA ALA A 466 -1.11 -29.24 22.87
C ALA A 466 -2.53 -29.07 23.42
N THR A 467 -2.80 -29.64 24.59
CA THR A 467 -4.09 -29.45 25.29
C THR A 467 -4.13 -28.12 26.03
N ASP A 468 -5.32 -27.60 26.33
CA ASP A 468 -5.50 -26.36 27.10
C ASP A 468 -4.77 -26.39 28.45
N THR A 469 -4.70 -27.55 29.09
CA THR A 469 -3.94 -27.76 30.33
C THR A 469 -2.45 -27.55 30.16
N GLU A 470 -1.88 -27.99 29.03
CA GLU A 470 -0.46 -27.81 28.72
C GLU A 470 -0.16 -26.36 28.33
N ILE A 471 -1.07 -25.70 27.62
CA ILE A 471 -0.98 -24.26 27.30
C ILE A 471 -0.97 -23.43 28.58
N ARG A 472 -1.87 -23.70 29.53
CA ARG A 472 -1.90 -23.01 30.83
C ARG A 472 -0.65 -23.28 31.66
N ALA A 473 -0.17 -24.52 31.69
CA ALA A 473 1.07 -24.84 32.40
C ALA A 473 2.28 -24.07 31.83
N ALA A 474 2.37 -23.93 30.51
CA ALA A 474 3.42 -23.15 29.86
C ALA A 474 3.29 -21.64 30.15
N ALA A 475 2.07 -21.11 30.19
CA ALA A 475 1.80 -19.72 30.55
C ALA A 475 2.14 -19.44 32.03
N GLN A 476 1.85 -20.36 32.94
CA GLN A 476 2.22 -20.25 34.35
C GLN A 476 3.75 -20.23 34.53
N ALA A 477 4.47 -21.12 33.83
CA ALA A 477 5.94 -21.14 33.85
C ALA A 477 6.59 -19.86 33.28
N ALA A 478 5.87 -19.11 32.44
CA ALA A 478 6.30 -17.83 31.89
C ALA A 478 5.75 -16.61 32.67
N ALA A 479 5.16 -16.83 33.85
CA ALA A 479 4.47 -15.82 34.65
C ALA A 479 3.40 -15.02 33.86
N ALA A 480 2.75 -15.66 32.88
CA ALA A 480 1.76 -15.03 32.01
C ALA A 480 0.30 -15.28 32.46
N ASP A 481 0.05 -16.35 33.20
CA ASP A 481 -1.31 -16.83 33.52
C ASP A 481 -2.18 -15.79 34.26
N GLU A 482 -1.60 -15.07 35.21
CA GLU A 482 -2.29 -14.06 36.03
C GLU A 482 -2.92 -12.97 35.16
N PHE A 483 -2.10 -12.26 34.37
CA PHE A 483 -2.62 -11.18 33.53
C PHE A 483 -3.52 -11.71 32.40
N ILE A 484 -3.29 -12.93 31.90
CA ILE A 484 -4.14 -13.52 30.87
C ILE A 484 -5.54 -13.74 31.45
N THR A 485 -5.64 -14.22 32.68
CA THR A 485 -6.92 -14.49 33.36
C THR A 485 -7.69 -13.21 33.71
N GLU A 486 -6.98 -12.10 33.92
CA GLU A 486 -7.58 -10.78 34.13
C GLU A 486 -8.14 -10.13 32.85
N LEU A 487 -7.77 -10.63 31.67
CA LEU A 487 -8.34 -10.15 30.42
C LEU A 487 -9.81 -10.58 30.29
N PRO A 488 -10.66 -9.76 29.63
CA PRO A 488 -12.11 -10.01 29.55
C PRO A 488 -12.50 -11.40 29.05
N ASP A 489 -11.73 -11.95 28.10
CA ASP A 489 -11.96 -13.26 27.48
C ASP A 489 -10.88 -14.29 27.84
N GLY A 490 -10.04 -14.01 28.84
CA GLY A 490 -9.00 -14.94 29.27
C GLY A 490 -8.03 -15.37 28.15
N TYR A 491 -7.82 -16.67 28.01
CA TYR A 491 -7.01 -17.29 26.95
C TYR A 491 -7.61 -17.17 25.54
N ASP A 492 -8.92 -16.94 25.43
CA ASP A 492 -9.63 -16.73 24.18
C ASP A 492 -9.56 -15.27 23.70
N THR A 493 -8.96 -14.38 24.49
CA THR A 493 -8.73 -13.00 24.10
C THR A 493 -7.95 -12.95 22.79
N VAL A 494 -8.55 -12.32 21.77
CA VAL A 494 -7.92 -12.14 20.46
C VAL A 494 -6.87 -11.03 20.55
N VAL A 495 -5.64 -11.39 20.26
CA VAL A 495 -4.51 -10.47 20.20
C VAL A 495 -4.61 -9.68 18.89
N GLY A 496 -4.55 -8.35 18.95
CA GLY A 496 -4.60 -7.51 17.73
C GLY A 496 -3.36 -7.65 16.84
N GLU A 497 -3.29 -6.90 15.73
CA GLU A 497 -2.14 -6.93 14.81
C GLU A 497 -0.81 -6.74 15.56
N ARG A 498 0.09 -7.75 15.47
CA ARG A 498 1.38 -7.82 16.19
C ARG A 498 1.29 -7.77 17.73
N GLY A 499 0.10 -7.94 18.29
CA GLY A 499 -0.15 -7.80 19.72
C GLY A 499 0.00 -6.39 20.27
N LEU A 500 -0.23 -5.36 19.45
CA LEU A 500 -0.22 -3.95 19.87
C LEU A 500 -1.24 -3.63 20.99
N THR A 501 -2.19 -4.52 21.24
CA THR A 501 -3.15 -4.43 22.35
C THR A 501 -2.56 -4.84 23.71
N LEU A 502 -1.36 -5.42 23.72
CA LEU A 502 -0.66 -5.93 24.90
C LEU A 502 0.62 -5.11 25.16
N SER A 503 1.02 -5.00 26.42
CA SER A 503 2.29 -4.36 26.78
C SER A 503 3.48 -5.17 26.28
N GLY A 504 4.66 -4.54 26.13
CA GLY A 504 5.89 -5.23 25.69
C GLY A 504 6.21 -6.47 26.55
N GLY A 505 6.16 -6.32 27.88
CA GLY A 505 6.38 -7.42 28.82
C GLY A 505 5.29 -8.52 28.78
N GLN A 506 4.04 -8.19 28.43
CA GLN A 506 3.01 -9.21 28.20
C GLN A 506 3.31 -10.02 26.92
N ARG A 507 3.72 -9.36 25.84
CA ARG A 507 4.09 -10.03 24.58
C ARG A 507 5.29 -10.97 24.77
N GLN A 508 6.31 -10.52 25.49
CA GLN A 508 7.51 -11.31 25.80
C GLN A 508 7.15 -12.57 26.60
N ARG A 509 6.30 -12.47 27.62
CA ARG A 509 5.83 -13.62 28.41
C ARG A 509 5.03 -14.63 27.59
N ILE A 510 4.18 -14.18 26.65
CA ILE A 510 3.46 -15.08 25.75
C ILE A 510 4.43 -15.80 24.80
N ALA A 511 5.43 -15.10 24.26
CA ALA A 511 6.46 -15.72 23.42
C ALA A 511 7.34 -16.71 24.20
N LEU A 512 7.64 -16.42 25.46
CA LEU A 512 8.30 -17.35 26.37
C LEU A 512 7.45 -18.59 26.62
N ALA A 513 6.15 -18.44 26.91
CA ALA A 513 5.24 -19.57 27.07
C ALA A 513 5.20 -20.45 25.80
N ARG A 514 5.19 -19.85 24.60
CA ARG A 514 5.30 -20.54 23.31
C ARG A 514 6.58 -21.37 23.22
N ALA A 515 7.73 -20.78 23.56
CA ALA A 515 9.02 -21.46 23.52
C ALA A 515 9.09 -22.59 24.55
N LEU A 516 8.54 -22.40 25.76
CA LEU A 516 8.50 -23.43 26.81
C LEU A 516 7.58 -24.61 26.42
N LEU A 517 6.44 -24.33 25.78
CA LEU A 517 5.53 -25.37 25.30
C LEU A 517 6.19 -26.31 24.27
N ALA A 518 7.11 -25.77 23.43
CA ALA A 518 7.86 -26.54 22.46
C ALA A 518 8.84 -27.55 23.09
N ARG A 519 9.14 -27.41 24.40
CA ARG A 519 10.10 -28.24 25.16
C ARG A 519 11.48 -28.36 24.47
N PRO A 520 12.17 -27.23 24.20
CA PRO A 520 13.46 -27.25 23.52
C PRO A 520 14.56 -27.86 24.42
N ARG A 521 15.63 -28.37 23.80
CA ARG A 521 16.83 -28.91 24.45
C ARG A 521 17.88 -27.83 24.71
N VAL A 522 17.82 -26.74 23.95
CA VAL A 522 18.55 -25.48 24.17
C VAL A 522 17.53 -24.33 24.14
N LEU A 523 17.49 -23.50 25.17
CA LEU A 523 16.65 -22.30 25.22
C LEU A 523 17.52 -21.04 25.12
N VAL A 524 17.25 -20.20 24.14
CA VAL A 524 17.91 -18.90 23.95
C VAL A 524 16.92 -17.79 24.28
N LEU A 525 17.28 -16.96 25.27
CA LEU A 525 16.52 -15.79 25.68
C LEU A 525 17.27 -14.55 25.20
N ASP A 526 16.82 -13.96 24.09
CA ASP A 526 17.42 -12.76 23.50
C ASP A 526 16.71 -11.51 24.03
N ASP A 527 17.26 -10.91 25.08
CA ASP A 527 16.69 -9.76 25.80
C ASP A 527 15.21 -9.93 26.19
N ALA A 528 14.80 -11.18 26.44
CA ALA A 528 13.41 -11.60 26.61
C ALA A 528 12.70 -11.01 27.85
N THR A 529 13.41 -10.31 28.73
CA THR A 529 12.89 -9.65 29.93
C THR A 529 13.10 -8.13 29.92
N SER A 530 13.59 -7.56 28.81
CA SER A 530 13.91 -6.14 28.68
C SER A 530 12.72 -5.19 28.87
N ALA A 531 11.51 -5.64 28.54
CA ALA A 531 10.27 -4.88 28.68
C ALA A 531 9.45 -5.29 29.93
N VAL A 532 10.06 -6.06 30.83
CA VAL A 532 9.47 -6.55 32.07
C VAL A 532 10.07 -5.79 33.26
N ASP A 533 9.26 -5.55 34.29
CA ASP A 533 9.74 -4.95 35.55
C ASP A 533 10.55 -5.96 36.38
N ALA A 534 11.38 -5.47 37.30
CA ALA A 534 12.32 -6.32 38.05
C ALA A 534 11.64 -7.42 38.90
N ILE A 535 10.39 -7.21 39.35
CA ILE A 535 9.67 -8.19 40.18
C ILE A 535 9.18 -9.33 39.29
N THR A 536 8.51 -9.00 38.19
CA THR A 536 8.04 -10.00 37.22
C THR A 536 9.20 -10.74 36.57
N GLU A 537 10.33 -10.06 36.33
CA GLU A 537 11.56 -10.67 35.83
C GLU A 537 12.09 -11.77 36.76
N ALA A 538 12.20 -11.50 38.07
CA ALA A 538 12.61 -12.49 39.05
C ALA A 538 11.64 -13.69 39.09
N ALA A 539 10.34 -13.44 39.06
CA ALA A 539 9.32 -14.48 39.05
C ALA A 539 9.46 -15.43 37.84
N ILE A 540 9.77 -14.89 36.66
CA ILE A 540 10.02 -15.70 35.45
C ILE A 540 11.20 -16.65 35.66
N PHE A 541 12.32 -16.17 36.20
CA PHE A 541 13.51 -16.99 36.41
C PHE A 541 13.34 -18.02 37.54
N ASP A 542 12.54 -17.71 38.56
CA ASP A 542 12.21 -18.64 39.64
C ASP A 542 11.29 -19.80 39.18
N THR A 543 10.44 -19.57 38.17
CA THR A 543 9.49 -20.57 37.64
C THR A 543 10.01 -21.36 36.45
N LEU A 544 11.16 -21.01 35.87
CA LEU A 544 11.78 -21.82 34.83
C LEU A 544 12.11 -23.22 35.40
N PRO A 545 11.62 -24.31 34.80
CA PRO A 545 11.73 -25.65 35.37
C PRO A 545 13.18 -26.10 35.59
N ASP A 546 13.36 -27.03 36.54
CA ASP A 546 14.63 -27.57 37.05
C ASP A 546 15.77 -27.55 36.01
N GLN A 547 16.78 -26.69 36.26
CA GLN A 547 17.83 -26.27 35.32
C GLN A 547 18.65 -27.42 34.72
N ARG A 548 18.55 -28.63 35.29
CA ARG A 548 19.38 -29.79 34.94
C ARG A 548 19.01 -30.49 33.63
N GLY A 549 17.83 -30.21 33.06
CA GLY A 549 17.34 -30.91 31.85
C GLY A 549 17.55 -30.18 30.52
N ARG A 550 18.01 -28.93 30.52
CA ARG A 550 18.08 -28.08 29.31
C ARG A 550 19.15 -27.01 29.43
N THR A 551 19.95 -26.84 28.38
CA THR A 551 20.94 -25.76 28.28
C THR A 551 20.25 -24.42 28.02
N THR A 552 20.60 -23.37 28.75
CA THR A 552 19.94 -22.06 28.63
C THR A 552 20.98 -20.95 28.38
N LEU A 553 20.81 -20.18 27.30
CA LEU A 553 21.59 -18.96 27.04
C LEU A 553 20.72 -17.73 27.29
N ILE A 554 21.17 -16.87 28.20
CA ILE A 554 20.52 -15.59 28.51
C ILE A 554 21.37 -14.48 27.88
N LEU A 555 20.89 -13.87 26.80
CA LEU A 555 21.55 -12.74 26.15
C LEU A 555 20.97 -11.46 26.75
N ALA A 556 21.64 -10.91 27.77
CA ALA A 556 21.09 -9.85 28.59
C ALA A 556 21.76 -8.49 28.33
N HIS A 557 20.97 -7.43 28.46
CA HIS A 557 21.46 -6.05 28.59
C HIS A 557 21.50 -5.55 30.04
N ARG A 558 20.78 -6.20 30.95
CA ARG A 558 20.67 -5.81 32.37
C ARG A 558 21.56 -6.66 33.25
N GLU A 559 22.18 -6.04 34.26
CA GLU A 559 23.00 -6.77 35.23
C GLU A 559 22.16 -7.60 36.22
N SER A 560 20.88 -7.24 36.42
CA SER A 560 19.95 -7.94 37.33
C SER A 560 19.69 -9.40 36.93
N THR A 561 19.73 -9.72 35.63
CA THR A 561 19.54 -11.10 35.13
C THR A 561 20.75 -12.01 35.34
N LEU A 562 21.90 -11.46 35.72
CA LEU A 562 23.15 -12.21 35.85
C LEU A 562 23.19 -13.13 37.06
N THR A 563 22.41 -12.83 38.10
CA THR A 563 22.39 -13.60 39.36
C THR A 563 21.82 -15.00 39.22
N HIS A 564 21.13 -15.28 38.10
CA HIS A 564 20.47 -16.56 37.84
C HIS A 564 21.27 -17.49 36.91
N ALA A 565 22.46 -17.07 36.45
CA ALA A 565 23.31 -17.87 35.57
C ALA A 565 24.42 -18.61 36.35
N ASP A 566 24.71 -19.83 35.94
CA ASP A 566 25.86 -20.60 36.44
C ASP A 566 27.18 -19.93 36.07
N ARG A 567 27.20 -19.27 34.92
CA ARG A 567 28.37 -18.56 34.39
C ARG A 567 27.98 -17.34 33.58
N VAL A 568 28.73 -16.26 33.75
CA VAL A 568 28.56 -15.01 33.00
C VAL A 568 29.74 -14.81 32.06
N ILE A 569 29.46 -14.47 30.80
CA ILE A 569 30.45 -14.24 29.74
C ILE A 569 30.24 -12.84 29.19
N ARG A 570 31.31 -12.06 29.09
CA ARG A 570 31.27 -10.69 28.58
C ARG A 570 31.88 -10.62 27.19
N LEU A 571 31.08 -10.23 26.21
CA LEU A 571 31.55 -9.95 24.86
C LEU A 571 32.23 -8.56 24.82
N PRO A 572 33.40 -8.43 24.19
CA PRO A 572 34.06 -7.15 24.00
C PRO A 572 33.22 -6.21 23.11
N GLY A 573 33.37 -4.90 23.30
CA GLY A 573 32.73 -3.90 22.45
C GLY A 573 33.34 -3.86 21.04
N PRO A 574 32.64 -3.29 20.05
CA PRO A 574 33.21 -3.11 18.71
C PRO A 574 34.47 -2.24 18.80
N ALA A 575 35.62 -2.75 18.34
CA ALA A 575 36.87 -2.00 18.36
C ALA A 575 36.72 -0.68 17.57
N GLY A 576 37.12 0.43 18.19
CA GLY A 576 37.07 1.75 17.59
C GLY A 576 37.81 1.80 16.24
N HIS A 577 37.23 2.52 15.29
CA HIS A 577 37.81 2.75 13.96
C HIS A 577 39.24 3.32 14.06
N HIS A 578 40.24 2.54 13.66
CA HIS A 578 41.46 3.11 13.10
C HIS A 578 41.25 3.29 11.59
N PRO A 579 41.43 4.51 11.04
CA PRO A 579 41.36 4.72 9.61
C PRO A 579 42.54 3.98 8.97
N VAL A 580 42.25 2.87 8.29
CA VAL A 580 43.23 2.23 7.41
C VAL A 580 43.43 3.15 6.21
N THR A 581 44.59 3.78 6.14
CA THR A 581 45.07 4.46 4.93
C THR A 581 45.29 3.42 3.83
N HIS A 582 44.32 3.30 2.92
CA HIS A 582 44.50 2.51 1.70
C HIS A 582 45.18 3.36 0.62
N GLU A 583 46.41 2.98 0.29
CA GLU A 583 47.04 3.36 -0.98
C GLU A 583 46.19 2.87 -2.16
N ALA A 584 46.11 3.70 -3.19
CA ALA A 584 45.26 3.54 -4.35
C ALA A 584 45.72 2.39 -5.26
N GLY A 585 44.96 1.29 -5.26
CA GLY A 585 44.94 0.26 -6.31
C GLY A 585 43.58 0.24 -7.03
N PRO A 586 43.52 -0.21 -8.30
CA PRO A 586 42.35 0.01 -9.16
C PRO A 586 41.13 -0.80 -8.69
N ARG A 587 40.04 -0.07 -8.42
CA ARG A 587 38.75 -0.58 -7.94
C ARG A 587 38.09 -1.53 -8.94
N ALA A 588 37.81 -2.75 -8.50
CA ALA A 588 36.75 -3.60 -9.06
C ALA A 588 35.84 -4.02 -7.90
N GLY A 589 34.53 -3.72 -8.01
CA GLY A 589 33.51 -4.39 -7.18
C GLY A 589 32.71 -3.56 -6.16
N THR A 590 32.52 -2.25 -6.33
CA THR A 590 31.50 -1.52 -5.54
C THR A 590 30.19 -1.43 -6.33
N GLY A 591 29.32 -2.42 -6.19
CA GLY A 591 28.02 -2.43 -6.87
C GLY A 591 27.07 -3.47 -6.32
N SER A 592 26.35 -3.15 -5.24
CA SER A 592 25.21 -3.98 -4.83
C SER A 592 24.21 -3.21 -3.95
N ALA A 593 24.66 -2.51 -2.91
CA ALA A 593 23.75 -1.90 -1.94
C ALA A 593 23.21 -0.50 -2.33
N THR A 594 24.04 0.36 -2.93
CA THR A 594 23.63 1.69 -3.43
C THR A 594 22.90 1.61 -4.77
N THR A 595 23.09 0.52 -5.52
CA THR A 595 22.46 0.31 -6.82
C THR A 595 20.98 -0.01 -6.72
N PHE A 596 20.43 -0.56 -5.63
CA PHE A 596 18.98 -0.90 -5.62
C PHE A 596 18.06 0.31 -5.39
N ALA A 597 18.46 1.28 -4.57
CA ALA A 597 17.69 2.52 -4.36
C ALA A 597 17.91 3.52 -5.50
N ALA A 598 19.15 3.66 -5.97
CA ALA A 598 19.46 4.47 -7.15
C ALA A 598 18.90 3.83 -8.43
N ALA A 599 18.96 2.50 -8.61
CA ALA A 599 18.33 1.84 -9.76
C ALA A 599 16.80 1.82 -9.65
N ALA A 600 16.17 1.76 -8.48
CA ALA A 600 14.71 1.91 -8.40
C ALA A 600 14.24 3.31 -8.83
N ALA A 601 15.04 4.35 -8.54
CA ALA A 601 14.81 5.71 -9.02
C ALA A 601 15.18 5.88 -10.50
N ASP A 602 16.35 5.39 -10.93
CA ASP A 602 16.86 5.46 -12.32
C ASP A 602 16.09 4.55 -13.30
N LEU A 603 15.47 3.47 -12.84
CA LEU A 603 14.59 2.62 -13.65
C LEU A 603 13.23 3.29 -13.92
N SER A 604 12.86 4.32 -13.15
CA SER A 604 11.57 5.00 -13.26
C SER A 604 11.59 6.22 -14.20
N GLU A 605 12.73 6.92 -14.29
CA GLU A 605 12.92 8.09 -15.16
C GLU A 605 14.00 7.81 -16.21
N THR A 606 13.62 7.13 -17.30
CA THR A 606 14.60 6.84 -18.37
C THR A 606 15.08 8.15 -19.03
N PRO A 607 16.31 8.19 -19.58
CA PRO A 607 16.83 9.38 -20.27
C PRO A 607 15.91 9.90 -21.38
N GLU A 608 15.20 8.99 -22.07
CA GLU A 608 14.21 9.33 -23.09
C GLU A 608 12.97 9.99 -22.49
N LEU A 609 12.53 9.54 -21.31
CA LEU A 609 11.40 10.12 -20.59
C LEU A 609 11.71 11.56 -20.16
N ARG A 610 12.89 11.80 -19.57
CA ARG A 610 13.34 13.14 -19.15
C ARG A 610 13.38 14.11 -20.34
N ARG A 611 14.00 13.70 -21.45
CA ARG A 611 14.03 14.50 -22.69
C ARG A 611 12.63 14.79 -23.23
N THR A 612 11.71 13.82 -23.11
CA THR A 612 10.33 14.02 -23.55
C THR A 612 9.59 15.02 -22.65
N ILE A 613 9.83 14.99 -21.33
CA ILE A 613 9.26 15.95 -20.36
C ILE A 613 9.72 17.37 -20.65
N GLU A 614 11.00 17.58 -20.96
CA GLU A 614 11.56 18.89 -21.32
C GLU A 614 10.93 19.48 -22.58
N LEU A 615 10.51 18.64 -23.53
CA LEU A 615 9.85 19.04 -24.77
C LEU A 615 8.34 19.32 -24.60
N LEU A 616 7.76 19.07 -23.43
CA LEU A 616 6.35 19.34 -23.19
C LEU A 616 6.07 20.85 -23.03
N PRO A 617 4.87 21.32 -23.38
CA PRO A 617 4.44 22.68 -23.06
C PRO A 617 4.55 22.97 -21.54
N PRO A 618 4.80 24.22 -21.13
CA PRO A 618 4.86 24.55 -19.71
C PRO A 618 3.50 24.37 -19.03
N ALA A 619 3.51 23.91 -17.78
CA ALA A 619 2.34 23.74 -16.93
C ALA A 619 2.05 25.05 -16.16
N THR A 620 1.12 25.88 -16.66
CA THR A 620 0.87 27.23 -16.13
C THR A 620 -0.54 27.47 -15.60
N GLU A 621 -1.45 26.53 -15.81
CA GLU A 621 -2.87 26.72 -15.45
C GLU A 621 -3.06 26.73 -13.93
N GLN A 622 -3.87 27.66 -13.43
CA GLN A 622 -4.14 27.83 -11.99
C GLN A 622 -5.59 27.47 -11.61
N PRO A 623 -5.84 27.02 -10.38
CA PRO A 623 -7.14 26.54 -9.95
C PRO A 623 -8.20 27.63 -9.72
N GLU A 624 -7.87 28.93 -9.69
CA GLU A 624 -8.84 30.05 -9.51
C GLU A 624 -9.82 29.85 -8.33
N LEU A 625 -9.32 29.40 -7.17
CA LEU A 625 -10.08 29.32 -5.93
C LEU A 625 -9.44 30.21 -4.87
N ASP A 626 -10.27 30.79 -3.99
CA ASP A 626 -9.79 31.53 -2.82
C ASP A 626 -9.17 30.56 -1.80
N GLU A 627 -7.85 30.66 -1.66
CA GLU A 627 -7.03 29.84 -0.76
C GLU A 627 -7.36 30.07 0.71
N GLN A 628 -7.61 31.33 1.11
CA GLN A 628 -7.98 31.64 2.49
C GLN A 628 -9.30 30.99 2.86
N GLN A 629 -10.27 31.01 1.94
CA GLN A 629 -11.55 30.33 2.15
C GLN A 629 -11.41 28.79 2.22
N GLN A 630 -10.48 28.18 1.48
CA GLN A 630 -10.25 26.73 1.58
C GLN A 630 -9.64 26.33 2.92
N ARG A 631 -8.83 27.20 3.54
CA ARG A 631 -8.20 26.95 4.84
C ARG A 631 -9.19 27.00 6.00
N GLN A 632 -10.32 27.72 5.88
CA GLN A 632 -11.30 27.88 6.96
C GLN A 632 -11.99 26.55 7.37
N PRO A 633 -12.36 26.37 8.66
CA PRO A 633 -13.14 25.21 9.11
C PRO A 633 -14.53 25.11 8.44
N ASP A 634 -14.95 23.91 8.02
CA ASP A 634 -16.31 23.65 7.52
C ASP A 634 -16.97 22.48 8.26
N PRO A 635 -17.41 22.67 9.51
CA PRO A 635 -18.06 21.62 10.30
C PRO A 635 -19.44 21.22 9.75
N ARG A 636 -19.98 21.95 8.76
CA ARG A 636 -21.22 21.63 8.07
C ARG A 636 -20.96 21.12 6.66
N PHE A 637 -19.80 20.49 6.44
CA PHE A 637 -19.40 19.96 5.14
C PHE A 637 -20.52 19.10 4.51
N ARG A 638 -20.89 19.48 3.29
CA ARG A 638 -21.86 18.78 2.43
C ARG A 638 -21.37 18.86 1.00
N LEU A 639 -21.62 17.81 0.21
CA LEU A 639 -21.24 17.76 -1.21
C LEU A 639 -21.73 18.99 -2.00
N GLY A 640 -22.97 19.43 -1.78
CA GLY A 640 -23.51 20.60 -2.47
C GLY A 640 -22.75 21.91 -2.21
N ARG A 641 -22.14 22.09 -1.02
CA ARG A 641 -21.30 23.27 -0.73
C ARG A 641 -19.95 23.17 -1.44
N LEU A 642 -19.38 21.97 -1.52
CA LEU A 642 -18.14 21.71 -2.24
C LEU A 642 -18.28 21.98 -3.75
N LEU A 643 -19.42 21.65 -4.34
CA LEU A 643 -19.67 21.84 -5.78
C LEU A 643 -20.04 23.28 -6.16
N ARG A 644 -20.40 24.14 -5.19
CA ARG A 644 -20.87 25.52 -5.45
C ARG A 644 -19.84 26.40 -6.18
N PRO A 645 -18.54 26.40 -5.84
CA PRO A 645 -17.54 27.21 -6.55
C PRO A 645 -17.36 26.80 -8.01
N VAL A 646 -17.62 25.54 -8.34
CA VAL A 646 -17.43 24.96 -9.68
C VAL A 646 -18.74 24.73 -10.44
N ARG A 647 -19.88 25.25 -9.93
CA ARG A 647 -21.23 24.97 -10.47
C ARG A 647 -21.38 25.30 -11.96
N TRP A 648 -20.74 26.38 -12.42
CA TRP A 648 -20.81 26.78 -13.83
C TRP A 648 -20.00 25.85 -14.71
N LEU A 649 -18.81 25.42 -14.25
CA LEU A 649 -18.02 24.41 -14.96
C LEU A 649 -18.79 23.08 -15.05
N ILE A 650 -19.46 22.66 -13.98
CA ILE A 650 -20.33 21.48 -13.99
C ILE A 650 -21.45 21.64 -15.01
N LEU A 651 -22.20 22.76 -15.00
CA LEU A 651 -23.28 22.99 -15.96
C LEU A 651 -22.76 22.99 -17.41
N THR A 652 -21.62 23.60 -17.67
CA THR A 652 -20.98 23.57 -19.00
C THR A 652 -20.54 22.16 -19.39
N THR A 653 -19.96 21.39 -18.47
CA THR A 653 -19.63 19.97 -18.69
C THR A 653 -20.90 19.17 -19.03
N LEU A 654 -21.97 19.29 -18.24
CA LEU A 654 -23.23 18.59 -18.50
C LEU A 654 -23.82 18.98 -19.87
N ALA A 655 -23.77 20.26 -20.25
CA ALA A 655 -24.24 20.74 -21.54
C ALA A 655 -23.41 20.19 -22.72
N LEU A 656 -22.07 20.18 -22.60
CA LEU A 656 -21.19 19.61 -23.62
C LEU A 656 -21.36 18.10 -23.74
N LEU A 657 -21.53 17.39 -22.64
CA LEU A 657 -21.81 15.95 -22.65
C LEU A 657 -23.18 15.63 -23.27
N ALA A 658 -24.18 16.47 -23.03
CA ALA A 658 -25.48 16.34 -23.70
C ALA A 658 -25.36 16.60 -25.20
N LEU A 659 -24.59 17.61 -25.60
CA LEU A 659 -24.32 17.90 -27.00
C LEU A 659 -23.55 16.76 -27.68
N ASP A 660 -22.56 16.18 -27.01
CA ASP A 660 -21.80 15.01 -27.49
C ASP A 660 -22.72 13.80 -27.72
N ALA A 661 -23.61 13.50 -26.77
CA ALA A 661 -24.62 12.45 -26.91
C ALA A 661 -25.53 12.70 -28.13
N LEU A 662 -26.02 13.94 -28.33
CA LEU A 662 -26.85 14.31 -29.46
C LEU A 662 -26.10 14.20 -30.80
N ILE A 663 -24.83 14.59 -30.86
CA ILE A 663 -23.97 14.43 -32.05
C ILE A 663 -23.81 12.95 -32.40
N GLY A 664 -23.60 12.09 -31.40
CA GLY A 664 -23.52 10.64 -31.58
C GLY A 664 -24.78 10.03 -32.20
N VAL A 665 -25.97 10.53 -31.81
CA VAL A 665 -27.28 10.12 -32.37
C VAL A 665 -27.49 10.66 -33.80
N GLY A 666 -26.80 11.72 -34.21
CA GLY A 666 -26.99 12.38 -35.50
C GLY A 666 -26.42 11.64 -36.73
N PHE A 667 -25.58 10.63 -36.55
CA PHE A 667 -24.89 9.96 -37.67
C PHE A 667 -25.80 9.00 -38.49
N PRO A 668 -26.61 8.10 -37.88
CA PRO A 668 -27.50 7.20 -38.63
C PRO A 668 -28.51 7.91 -39.56
N PRO A 669 -29.12 9.07 -39.22
CA PRO A 669 -29.97 9.82 -40.14
C PRO A 669 -29.25 10.31 -41.41
N ILE A 670 -27.98 10.67 -41.31
CA ILE A 670 -27.15 11.07 -42.47
C ILE A 670 -26.96 9.87 -43.41
N VAL A 671 -26.68 8.69 -42.84
CA VAL A 671 -26.58 7.43 -43.59
C VAL A 671 -27.90 7.11 -44.28
N ARG A 672 -29.04 7.24 -43.59
CA ARG A 672 -30.37 7.06 -44.17
C ARG A 672 -30.59 8.00 -45.36
N HIS A 673 -30.26 9.29 -45.22
CA HIS A 673 -30.42 10.26 -46.30
C HIS A 673 -29.55 9.92 -47.52
N ALA A 674 -28.28 9.52 -47.29
CA ALA A 674 -27.39 9.10 -48.36
C ALA A 674 -27.94 7.91 -49.17
N ILE A 675 -28.60 6.96 -48.49
CA ILE A 675 -29.16 5.76 -49.13
C ILE A 675 -30.47 6.08 -49.83
N ASP A 676 -31.43 6.71 -49.16
CA ASP A 676 -32.77 6.92 -49.69
C ASP A 676 -32.81 7.99 -50.80
N ALA A 677 -32.16 9.13 -50.56
CA ALA A 677 -32.13 10.23 -51.53
C ALA A 677 -30.98 10.08 -52.52
N GLY A 678 -29.80 9.63 -52.08
CA GLY A 678 -28.65 9.46 -52.95
C GLY A 678 -28.76 8.22 -53.84
N VAL A 679 -28.56 7.04 -53.25
CA VAL A 679 -28.54 5.77 -53.99
C VAL A 679 -29.91 5.42 -54.58
N GLY A 680 -30.99 5.57 -53.79
CA GLY A 680 -32.35 5.18 -54.18
C GLY A 680 -32.94 6.03 -55.31
N LYS A 681 -32.73 7.35 -55.30
CA LYS A 681 -33.22 8.27 -56.34
C LYS A 681 -32.15 8.64 -57.38
N THR A 682 -30.98 8.01 -57.33
CA THR A 682 -29.82 8.29 -58.20
C THR A 682 -29.31 9.75 -58.18
N ASP A 683 -29.46 10.43 -57.04
CA ASP A 683 -29.06 11.83 -56.87
C ASP A 683 -27.63 11.95 -56.27
N THR A 684 -26.68 12.30 -57.12
CA THR A 684 -25.27 12.50 -56.70
C THR A 684 -25.11 13.71 -55.76
N SER A 685 -25.99 14.71 -55.83
CA SER A 685 -25.94 15.88 -54.97
C SER A 685 -26.34 15.55 -53.53
N ALA A 686 -27.29 14.63 -53.34
CA ALA A 686 -27.69 14.12 -52.02
C ALA A 686 -26.56 13.33 -51.33
N LEU A 687 -25.76 12.58 -52.08
CA LEU A 687 -24.54 11.93 -51.56
C LEU A 687 -23.48 12.96 -51.15
N GLY A 688 -23.28 14.01 -51.95
CA GLY A 688 -22.39 15.13 -51.63
C GLY A 688 -22.83 15.86 -50.36
N LEU A 689 -24.12 16.15 -50.23
CA LEU A 689 -24.70 16.77 -49.03
C LEU A 689 -24.51 15.89 -47.79
N ALA A 690 -24.80 14.58 -47.89
CA ALA A 690 -24.59 13.65 -46.79
C ALA A 690 -23.12 13.57 -46.36
N ALA A 691 -22.18 13.63 -47.32
CA ALA A 691 -20.75 13.68 -47.04
C ALA A 691 -20.35 14.94 -46.26
N VAL A 692 -20.81 16.11 -46.72
CA VAL A 692 -20.54 17.40 -46.07
C VAL A 692 -21.13 17.42 -44.65
N LEU A 693 -22.39 17.01 -44.49
CA LEU A 693 -23.04 16.89 -43.18
C LEU A 693 -22.29 15.90 -42.28
N GLY A 694 -21.83 14.77 -42.82
CA GLY A 694 -21.02 13.80 -42.10
C GLY A 694 -19.69 14.39 -41.61
N VAL A 695 -18.94 15.07 -42.47
CA VAL A 695 -17.68 15.74 -42.09
C VAL A 695 -17.91 16.84 -41.05
N LEU A 696 -18.96 17.66 -41.23
CA LEU A 696 -19.34 18.69 -40.26
C LEU A 696 -19.70 18.10 -38.91
N LEU A 697 -20.45 16.99 -38.89
CA LEU A 697 -20.83 16.29 -37.66
C LEU A 697 -19.60 15.70 -36.96
N VAL A 698 -18.65 15.13 -37.69
CA VAL A 698 -17.38 14.63 -37.13
C VAL A 698 -16.52 15.77 -36.58
N ALA A 699 -16.44 16.90 -37.30
CA ALA A 699 -15.73 18.08 -36.82
C ALA A 699 -16.37 18.68 -35.56
N ALA A 700 -17.70 18.74 -35.51
CA ALA A 700 -18.45 19.16 -34.33
C ALA A 700 -18.21 18.19 -33.15
N GLY A 701 -18.25 16.88 -33.38
CA GLY A 701 -17.96 15.86 -32.37
C GLY A 701 -16.52 15.97 -31.85
N TRP A 702 -15.55 16.23 -32.72
CA TRP A 702 -14.16 16.45 -32.31
C TRP A 702 -14.02 17.71 -31.44
N LEU A 703 -14.65 18.83 -31.82
CA LEU A 703 -14.62 20.08 -31.05
C LEU A 703 -15.29 19.92 -29.67
N VAL A 704 -16.49 19.32 -29.65
CA VAL A 704 -17.25 19.09 -28.41
C VAL A 704 -16.51 18.09 -27.52
N GLY A 705 -15.95 17.01 -28.08
CA GLY A 705 -15.11 16.06 -27.36
C GLY A 705 -13.87 16.71 -26.76
N ALA A 706 -13.15 17.54 -27.52
CA ALA A 706 -11.96 18.24 -27.02
C ALA A 706 -12.31 19.23 -25.89
N ALA A 707 -13.40 19.99 -26.05
CA ALA A 707 -13.89 20.91 -25.04
C ALA A 707 -14.38 20.18 -23.79
N SER A 708 -15.12 19.08 -23.94
CA SER A 708 -15.67 18.30 -22.84
C SER A 708 -14.55 17.65 -22.02
N THR A 709 -13.52 17.08 -22.65
CA THR A 709 -12.35 16.52 -21.95
C THR A 709 -11.65 17.58 -21.10
N LEU A 710 -11.37 18.77 -21.65
CA LEU A 710 -10.65 19.82 -20.93
C LEU A 710 -11.47 20.43 -19.78
N ILE A 711 -12.76 20.72 -20.00
CA ILE A 711 -13.61 21.34 -18.97
C ILE A 711 -13.95 20.33 -17.86
N THR A 712 -14.13 19.05 -18.20
CA THR A 712 -14.33 17.98 -17.21
C THR A 712 -13.10 17.81 -16.32
N ALA A 713 -11.90 17.79 -16.90
CA ALA A 713 -10.65 17.75 -16.14
C ALA A 713 -10.53 18.97 -15.22
N ARG A 714 -10.77 20.18 -15.74
CA ARG A 714 -10.75 21.42 -14.94
C ARG A 714 -11.72 21.38 -13.77
N THR A 715 -12.93 20.88 -13.99
CA THR A 715 -13.97 20.74 -12.96
C THR A 715 -13.52 19.83 -11.83
N GLY A 716 -13.03 18.63 -12.16
CA GLY A 716 -12.60 17.66 -11.16
C GLY A 716 -11.33 18.07 -10.42
N GLU A 717 -10.30 18.54 -11.13
CA GLU A 717 -9.03 18.96 -10.51
C GLU A 717 -9.19 20.20 -9.63
N ARG A 718 -10.08 21.14 -10.00
CA ARG A 718 -10.36 22.34 -9.18
C ARG A 718 -11.07 21.96 -7.89
N MET A 719 -12.02 21.02 -7.96
CA MET A 719 -12.67 20.47 -6.78
C MET A 719 -11.67 19.72 -5.88
N LEU A 720 -10.82 18.89 -6.46
CA LEU A 720 -9.83 18.08 -5.75
C LEU A 720 -8.79 18.95 -5.03
N TYR A 721 -8.28 19.98 -5.70
CA TYR A 721 -7.37 20.97 -5.12
C TYR A 721 -7.97 21.61 -3.86
N GLY A 722 -9.21 22.12 -3.94
CA GLY A 722 -9.88 22.75 -2.80
C GLY A 722 -10.17 21.77 -1.66
N LEU A 723 -10.57 20.53 -1.96
CA LEU A 723 -10.84 19.52 -0.96
C LEU A 723 -9.56 19.03 -0.25
N ARG A 724 -8.43 18.95 -0.98
CA ARG A 724 -7.13 18.58 -0.43
C ARG A 724 -6.62 19.61 0.57
N ILE A 725 -6.65 20.89 0.21
CA ILE A 725 -6.25 21.99 1.10
C ILE A 725 -7.15 22.03 2.33
N ARG A 726 -8.47 21.96 2.15
CA ARG A 726 -9.43 21.98 3.27
C ARG A 726 -9.22 20.82 4.24
N SER A 727 -9.10 19.60 3.71
CA SER A 727 -8.90 18.39 4.53
C SER A 727 -7.59 18.47 5.30
N TYR A 728 -6.51 18.90 4.66
CA TYR A 728 -5.21 19.00 5.32
C TYR A 728 -5.13 20.14 6.33
N ALA A 729 -5.66 21.33 6.01
CA ALA A 729 -5.74 22.44 6.95
C ALA A 729 -6.58 22.06 8.18
N HIS A 730 -7.62 21.23 8.00
CA HIS A 730 -8.38 20.69 9.12
C HIS A 730 -7.58 19.65 9.92
N LEU A 731 -6.88 18.72 9.27
CA LEU A 731 -5.97 17.79 9.97
C LEU A 731 -4.99 18.55 10.87
N GLN A 732 -4.34 19.59 10.34
CA GLN A 732 -3.40 20.41 11.13
C GLN A 732 -4.04 21.06 12.36
N ARG A 733 -5.34 21.36 12.35
CA ARG A 733 -6.07 21.93 13.51
C ARG A 733 -6.46 20.90 14.56
N LEU A 734 -6.53 19.61 14.24
CA LEU A 734 -6.89 18.58 15.20
C LEU A 734 -5.80 18.42 16.26
N GLY A 735 -6.18 18.08 17.50
CA GLY A 735 -5.22 17.82 18.57
C GLY A 735 -4.47 16.50 18.40
N LEU A 736 -3.50 16.23 19.28
CA LEU A 736 -2.68 15.01 19.21
C LEU A 736 -3.51 13.74 19.47
N ASP A 737 -4.61 13.87 20.21
CA ASP A 737 -5.58 12.80 20.50
C ASP A 737 -6.16 12.13 19.25
N PHE A 738 -6.32 12.87 18.15
CA PHE A 738 -6.78 12.31 16.90
C PHE A 738 -5.72 11.39 16.30
N TYR A 739 -4.45 11.81 16.31
CA TYR A 739 -3.32 11.08 15.72
C TYR A 739 -2.89 9.87 16.54
N GLU A 740 -3.06 9.91 17.87
CA GLU A 740 -2.78 8.74 18.72
C GLU A 740 -3.89 7.67 18.60
N ARG A 741 -5.11 8.04 18.20
CA ARG A 741 -6.24 7.11 17.98
C ARG A 741 -6.35 6.57 16.56
N GLU A 742 -6.01 7.38 15.55
CA GLU A 742 -6.13 7.02 14.14
C GLU A 742 -4.78 6.59 13.55
N LEU A 743 -4.76 5.42 12.89
CA LEU A 743 -3.58 4.94 12.19
C LEU A 743 -3.20 5.91 11.06
N SER A 744 -1.91 6.27 10.96
CA SER A 744 -1.39 7.15 9.90
C SER A 744 -1.79 6.70 8.49
N GLY A 745 -1.83 5.38 8.23
CA GLY A 745 -2.29 4.82 6.95
C GLY A 745 -3.77 5.12 6.62
N ARG A 746 -4.65 5.24 7.62
CA ARG A 746 -6.05 5.66 7.42
C ARG A 746 -6.12 7.13 7.03
N ILE A 747 -5.32 7.99 7.66
CA ILE A 747 -5.22 9.42 7.30
C ILE A 747 -4.70 9.55 5.86
N MET A 748 -3.67 8.78 5.50
CA MET A 748 -3.14 8.74 4.13
C MET A 748 -4.21 8.33 3.12
N THR A 749 -4.95 7.26 3.39
CA THR A 749 -6.02 6.78 2.50
C THR A 749 -7.10 7.86 2.27
N ARG A 750 -7.43 8.64 3.31
CA ARG A 750 -8.37 9.76 3.20
C ARG A 750 -7.82 10.91 2.34
N MET A 751 -6.50 11.13 2.35
CA MET A 751 -5.80 12.21 1.63
C MET A 751 -5.34 11.83 0.22
N THR A 752 -5.41 10.55 -0.15
CA THR A 752 -5.05 10.05 -1.48
C THR A 752 -6.24 9.34 -2.14
N THR A 753 -6.44 8.06 -1.85
CA THR A 753 -7.38 7.17 -2.54
C THR A 753 -8.84 7.61 -2.43
N ASP A 754 -9.29 8.05 -1.24
CA ASP A 754 -10.69 8.45 -1.04
C ASP A 754 -11.02 9.74 -1.83
N LEU A 755 -10.06 10.68 -1.90
CA LEU A 755 -10.19 11.91 -2.69
C LEU A 755 -10.18 11.60 -4.20
N ASP A 756 -9.27 10.75 -4.65
CA ASP A 756 -9.14 10.35 -6.05
C ASP A 756 -10.37 9.57 -6.54
N SER A 757 -10.94 8.71 -5.70
CA SER A 757 -12.16 7.95 -6.01
C SER A 757 -13.35 8.88 -6.23
N LEU A 758 -13.51 9.89 -5.37
CA LEU A 758 -14.54 10.92 -5.53
C LEU A 758 -14.34 11.73 -6.81
N SER A 759 -13.11 12.14 -7.10
CA SER A 759 -12.76 12.87 -8.33
C SER A 759 -13.07 12.05 -9.58
N THR A 760 -12.61 10.80 -9.62
CA THR A 760 -12.79 9.90 -10.77
C THR A 760 -14.27 9.62 -11.05
N PHE A 761 -15.09 9.44 -10.00
CA PHE A 761 -16.53 9.27 -10.18
C PHE A 761 -17.19 10.52 -10.75
N LEU A 762 -16.81 11.73 -10.31
CA LEU A 762 -17.36 12.97 -10.83
C LEU A 762 -16.90 13.29 -12.26
N GLN A 763 -15.63 13.01 -12.57
CA GLN A 763 -15.07 13.24 -13.91
C GLN A 763 -15.59 12.24 -14.93
N THR A 764 -15.55 10.95 -14.61
CA THR A 764 -15.81 9.87 -15.58
C THR A 764 -17.14 9.17 -15.32
N GLY A 765 -17.43 8.81 -14.06
CA GLY A 765 -18.62 8.03 -13.70
C GLY A 765 -19.93 8.76 -13.98
N LEU A 766 -20.07 9.98 -13.47
CA LEU A 766 -21.23 10.84 -13.69
C LEU A 766 -21.39 11.20 -15.17
N ALA A 767 -20.28 11.56 -15.84
CA ALA A 767 -20.28 11.88 -17.26
C ALA A 767 -20.78 10.70 -18.10
N THR A 768 -20.23 9.50 -17.88
CA THR A 768 -20.63 8.27 -18.59
C THR A 768 -22.08 7.91 -18.32
N SER A 769 -22.57 8.10 -17.08
CA SER A 769 -23.96 7.86 -16.71
C SER A 769 -24.92 8.77 -17.47
N LEU A 770 -24.58 10.06 -17.53
CA LEU A 770 -25.39 11.07 -18.19
C LEU A 770 -25.41 10.85 -19.71
N VAL A 771 -24.23 10.72 -20.33
CA VAL A 771 -24.11 10.43 -21.76
C VAL A 771 -24.86 9.14 -22.08
N GLY A 772 -24.69 8.09 -21.27
CA GLY A 772 -25.40 6.82 -21.45
C GLY A 772 -26.93 6.98 -21.41
N ALA A 773 -27.46 7.71 -20.42
CA ALA A 773 -28.90 7.94 -20.29
C ALA A 773 -29.45 8.83 -21.42
N LEU A 774 -28.74 9.90 -21.79
CA LEU A 774 -29.14 10.81 -22.87
C LEU A 774 -29.06 10.14 -24.23
N THR A 775 -28.01 9.38 -24.51
CA THR A 775 -27.87 8.58 -25.73
C THR A 775 -28.97 7.53 -25.82
N PHE A 776 -29.25 6.80 -24.73
CA PHE A 776 -30.35 5.83 -24.70
C PHE A 776 -31.71 6.48 -24.98
N ALA A 777 -32.02 7.59 -24.31
CA ALA A 777 -33.27 8.33 -24.52
C ALA A 777 -33.34 8.93 -25.94
N GLY A 778 -32.24 9.51 -26.42
CA GLY A 778 -32.13 10.08 -27.76
C GLY A 778 -32.34 9.04 -28.86
N ILE A 779 -31.79 7.84 -28.71
CA ILE A 779 -32.01 6.72 -29.64
C ILE A 779 -33.46 6.25 -29.59
N ALA A 780 -34.04 6.08 -28.39
CA ALA A 780 -35.45 5.68 -28.27
C ALA A 780 -36.38 6.68 -28.97
N VAL A 781 -36.14 7.99 -28.79
CA VAL A 781 -36.87 9.05 -29.50
C VAL A 781 -36.60 8.98 -31.01
N ALA A 782 -35.34 8.84 -31.44
CA ALA A 782 -35.00 8.79 -32.86
C ALA A 782 -35.65 7.60 -33.59
N LEU A 783 -35.69 6.41 -32.96
CA LEU A 783 -36.37 5.25 -33.52
C LEU A 783 -37.87 5.51 -33.73
N LEU A 784 -38.55 6.10 -32.73
CA LEU A 784 -39.98 6.43 -32.82
C LEU A 784 -40.26 7.54 -33.84
N VAL A 785 -39.38 8.54 -33.97
CA VAL A 785 -39.52 9.64 -34.93
C VAL A 785 -39.33 9.16 -36.37
N ILE A 786 -38.41 8.20 -36.60
CA ILE A 786 -38.15 7.68 -37.95
C ILE A 786 -39.27 6.76 -38.41
N ASP A 787 -39.70 5.81 -37.57
CA ASP A 787 -40.79 4.89 -37.86
C ASP A 787 -41.43 4.40 -36.55
N VAL A 788 -42.67 4.82 -36.28
CA VAL A 788 -43.37 4.52 -35.02
C VAL A 788 -43.69 3.02 -34.90
N SER A 789 -44.09 2.38 -36.00
CA SER A 789 -44.43 0.94 -36.04
C SER A 789 -43.21 0.08 -35.70
N LEU A 790 -42.14 0.25 -36.46
CA LEU A 790 -40.91 -0.51 -36.27
C LEU A 790 -40.23 -0.13 -34.94
N GLY A 791 -40.23 1.17 -34.60
CA GLY A 791 -39.67 1.70 -33.36
C GLY A 791 -40.33 1.16 -32.10
N ALA A 792 -41.67 1.15 -32.06
CA ALA A 792 -42.42 0.62 -30.92
C ALA A 792 -42.20 -0.88 -30.72
N VAL A 793 -42.17 -1.65 -31.82
CA VAL A 793 -41.86 -3.10 -31.78
C VAL A 793 -40.46 -3.33 -31.21
N VAL A 794 -39.45 -2.60 -31.71
CA VAL A 794 -38.07 -2.72 -31.21
C VAL A 794 -38.00 -2.40 -29.72
N LEU A 795 -38.55 -1.28 -29.27
CA LEU A 795 -38.46 -0.88 -27.87
C LEU A 795 -39.22 -1.84 -26.93
N LEU A 796 -40.43 -2.27 -27.30
CA LEU A 796 -41.25 -3.16 -26.49
C LEU A 796 -40.67 -4.58 -26.39
N VAL A 797 -40.10 -5.08 -27.48
CA VAL A 797 -39.49 -6.41 -27.50
C VAL A 797 -38.14 -6.40 -26.78
N THR A 798 -37.31 -5.39 -27.01
CA THR A 798 -35.91 -5.44 -26.57
C THR A 798 -35.68 -4.97 -25.13
N LEU A 799 -36.41 -3.95 -24.65
CA LEU A 799 -36.11 -3.31 -23.38
C LEU A 799 -36.54 -4.10 -22.13
N PRO A 800 -37.77 -4.65 -22.03
CA PRO A 800 -38.20 -5.31 -20.80
C PRO A 800 -37.32 -6.51 -20.40
N PRO A 801 -36.92 -7.43 -21.31
CA PRO A 801 -36.01 -8.52 -20.98
C PRO A 801 -34.61 -8.03 -20.56
N LEU A 802 -34.12 -6.97 -21.20
CA LEU A 802 -32.83 -6.36 -20.87
C LEU A 802 -32.84 -5.74 -19.46
N VAL A 803 -33.90 -5.02 -19.11
CA VAL A 803 -34.09 -4.44 -17.78
C VAL A 803 -34.18 -5.56 -16.73
N LEU A 804 -34.99 -6.59 -16.98
CA LEU A 804 -35.15 -7.73 -16.08
C LEU A 804 -33.80 -8.44 -15.84
N ALA A 805 -33.08 -8.78 -16.91
CA ALA A 805 -31.76 -9.41 -16.81
C ALA A 805 -30.76 -8.55 -16.04
N THR A 806 -30.78 -7.23 -16.25
CA THR A 806 -29.91 -6.28 -15.54
C THR A 806 -30.24 -6.19 -14.05
N VAL A 807 -31.53 -6.17 -13.67
CA VAL A 807 -31.97 -6.18 -12.27
C VAL A 807 -31.59 -7.49 -11.58
N LEU A 808 -31.80 -8.64 -12.23
CA LEU A 808 -31.42 -9.95 -11.71
C LEU A 808 -29.90 -10.07 -11.55
N PHE A 809 -29.14 -9.70 -12.58
CA PHE A 809 -27.68 -9.68 -12.52
C PHE A 809 -27.19 -8.83 -11.36
N ARG A 810 -27.70 -7.60 -11.21
CA ARG A 810 -27.32 -6.70 -10.11
C ARG A 810 -27.58 -7.33 -8.74
N ARG A 811 -28.75 -7.95 -8.54
CA ARG A 811 -29.14 -8.58 -7.26
C ARG A 811 -28.24 -9.75 -6.89
N PHE A 812 -27.92 -10.64 -7.84
CA PHE A 812 -27.06 -11.80 -7.56
C PHE A 812 -25.57 -11.45 -7.52
N ALA A 813 -25.13 -10.54 -8.39
CA ALA A 813 -23.73 -10.15 -8.48
C ALA A 813 -23.28 -9.41 -7.22
N SER A 814 -24.08 -8.50 -6.66
CA SER A 814 -23.70 -7.76 -5.45
C SER A 814 -23.35 -8.68 -4.28
N THR A 815 -24.12 -9.75 -4.10
CA THR A 815 -23.87 -10.75 -3.05
C THR A 815 -22.60 -11.55 -3.34
N ALA A 816 -22.44 -12.05 -4.58
CA ALA A 816 -21.26 -12.81 -4.97
C ALA A 816 -19.95 -12.01 -4.87
N TYR A 817 -19.98 -10.73 -5.26
CA TYR A 817 -18.83 -9.83 -5.13
C TYR A 817 -18.50 -9.51 -3.68
N THR A 818 -19.51 -9.36 -2.81
CA THR A 818 -19.28 -9.11 -1.38
C THR A 818 -18.55 -10.29 -0.74
N VAL A 819 -19.03 -11.52 -0.95
CA VAL A 819 -18.35 -12.73 -0.44
C VAL A 819 -16.94 -12.88 -1.03
N SER A 820 -16.75 -12.56 -2.32
CA SER A 820 -15.43 -12.61 -2.95
C SER A 820 -14.46 -11.57 -2.39
N ARG A 821 -14.94 -10.37 -2.00
CA ARG A 821 -14.14 -9.32 -1.37
C ARG A 821 -13.73 -9.69 0.06
N GLU A 822 -14.60 -10.35 0.80
CA GLU A 822 -14.28 -10.85 2.13
C GLU A 822 -13.19 -11.93 2.07
N ASN A 823 -13.37 -12.95 1.23
CA ASN A 823 -12.36 -14.00 1.07
C ASN A 823 -11.00 -13.48 0.58
N VAL A 824 -10.96 -12.49 -0.32
CA VAL A 824 -9.66 -11.91 -0.74
C VAL A 824 -9.00 -11.11 0.38
N SER A 825 -9.79 -10.47 1.24
CA SER A 825 -9.27 -9.77 2.43
C SER A 825 -8.62 -10.76 3.39
N THR A 826 -9.26 -11.90 3.65
CA THR A 826 -8.70 -12.97 4.49
C THR A 826 -7.37 -13.50 3.92
N VAL A 827 -7.33 -13.80 2.62
CA VAL A 827 -6.09 -14.27 1.95
C VAL A 827 -4.97 -13.23 2.06
N ASN A 828 -5.29 -11.95 1.86
CA ASN A 828 -4.27 -10.90 1.92
C ASN A 828 -3.76 -10.65 3.34
N ALA A 829 -4.64 -10.70 4.35
CA ALA A 829 -4.27 -10.54 5.76
C ALA A 829 -3.38 -11.70 6.23
N ASP A 830 -3.77 -12.94 5.93
CA ASP A 830 -2.98 -14.14 6.28
C ASP A 830 -1.59 -14.12 5.60
N PHE A 831 -1.51 -13.68 4.34
CA PHE A 831 -0.22 -13.48 3.67
C PHE A 831 0.64 -12.39 4.36
N GLN A 832 0.05 -11.23 4.66
CA GLN A 832 0.76 -10.12 5.33
C GLN A 832 1.34 -10.56 6.67
N GLU A 833 0.56 -11.29 7.45
CA GLU A 833 0.94 -11.80 8.75
C GLU A 833 2.06 -12.85 8.66
N ASN A 834 1.95 -13.82 7.75
CA ASN A 834 3.00 -14.82 7.54
C ASN A 834 4.34 -14.21 7.08
N VAL A 835 4.30 -13.15 6.27
CA VAL A 835 5.53 -12.46 5.84
C VAL A 835 6.11 -11.60 6.96
N ALA A 836 5.27 -10.97 7.79
CA ALA A 836 5.74 -10.17 8.93
C ALA A 836 6.32 -11.06 10.05
N GLY A 837 5.71 -12.22 10.29
CA GLY A 837 6.11 -13.19 11.32
C GLY A 837 7.02 -14.30 10.81
N LEU A 838 7.67 -14.14 9.66
CA LEU A 838 8.37 -15.22 8.95
C LEU A 838 9.39 -15.97 9.83
N ARG A 839 10.22 -15.24 10.59
CA ARG A 839 11.18 -15.82 11.55
C ARG A 839 10.49 -16.60 12.67
N ALA A 840 9.37 -16.09 13.19
CA ALA A 840 8.61 -16.77 14.23
C ALA A 840 7.95 -18.06 13.70
N VAL A 841 7.42 -18.04 12.47
CA VAL A 841 6.89 -19.25 11.81
C VAL A 841 7.98 -20.31 11.67
N GLN A 842 9.17 -19.91 11.20
CA GLN A 842 10.29 -20.83 10.97
C GLN A 842 10.92 -21.37 12.26
N ALA A 843 11.12 -20.52 13.27
CA ALA A 843 11.64 -20.93 14.57
C ALA A 843 10.75 -21.97 15.25
N ASN A 844 9.44 -21.90 15.02
CA ASN A 844 8.46 -22.85 15.60
C ASN A 844 8.07 -23.99 14.63
N ARG A 845 8.71 -24.08 13.46
CA ARG A 845 8.47 -25.13 12.44
C ARG A 845 7.02 -25.19 11.95
N HIS A 846 6.37 -24.03 11.90
CA HIS A 846 4.95 -23.91 11.58
C HIS A 846 4.68 -23.66 10.08
N GLU A 847 5.72 -23.65 9.23
CA GLU A 847 5.63 -23.37 7.79
C GLU A 847 4.64 -24.30 7.07
N PRO A 848 4.64 -25.64 7.27
CA PRO A 848 3.72 -26.53 6.55
C PRO A 848 2.25 -26.33 6.95
N ALA A 849 1.98 -26.00 8.21
CA ALA A 849 0.63 -25.70 8.69
C ALA A 849 0.14 -24.37 8.12
N ALA A 850 0.98 -23.34 8.18
CA ALA A 850 0.72 -22.04 7.57
C ALA A 850 0.47 -22.13 6.05
N ALA A 851 1.31 -22.88 5.32
CA ALA A 851 1.17 -23.06 3.87
C ALA A 851 -0.16 -23.75 3.50
N ARG A 852 -0.57 -24.79 4.24
CA ARG A 852 -1.86 -25.47 4.03
C ARG A 852 -3.04 -24.54 4.29
N ARG A 853 -3.03 -23.83 5.42
CA ARG A 853 -4.07 -22.83 5.78
C ARG A 853 -4.20 -21.75 4.70
N TYR A 854 -3.08 -21.20 4.26
CA TYR A 854 -3.03 -20.20 3.20
C TYR A 854 -3.59 -20.73 1.86
N ALA A 855 -3.20 -21.95 1.48
CA ALA A 855 -3.71 -22.59 0.27
C ALA A 855 -5.23 -22.80 0.31
N GLU A 856 -5.79 -23.18 1.47
CA GLU A 856 -7.23 -23.30 1.68
C GLU A 856 -7.97 -21.97 1.54
N TYR A 857 -7.45 -20.89 2.15
CA TYR A 857 -8.00 -19.54 1.99
C TYR A 857 -7.95 -19.09 0.53
N SER A 858 -6.81 -19.33 -0.14
CA SER A 858 -6.62 -19.00 -1.56
C SER A 858 -7.59 -19.77 -2.46
N ASP A 859 -7.85 -21.05 -2.21
CA ASP A 859 -8.84 -21.84 -2.96
C ASP A 859 -10.29 -21.41 -2.65
N ARG A 860 -10.61 -21.07 -1.41
CA ARG A 860 -11.93 -20.51 -1.05
C ARG A 860 -12.21 -19.21 -1.79
N TYR A 861 -11.20 -18.33 -1.86
CA TYR A 861 -11.26 -17.14 -2.71
C TYR A 861 -11.47 -17.51 -4.18
N ARG A 862 -10.67 -18.42 -4.74
CA ARG A 862 -10.79 -18.90 -6.13
C ARG A 862 -12.21 -19.41 -6.45
N ARG A 863 -12.79 -20.26 -5.60
CA ARG A 863 -14.15 -20.79 -5.75
C ARG A 863 -15.23 -19.70 -5.67
N SER A 864 -15.14 -18.80 -4.69
CA SER A 864 -16.10 -17.70 -4.56
C SER A 864 -16.03 -16.73 -5.74
N ARG A 865 -14.81 -16.40 -6.20
CA ARG A 865 -14.58 -15.56 -7.37
C ARG A 865 -15.06 -16.22 -8.66
N MET A 866 -14.95 -17.54 -8.79
CA MET A 866 -15.52 -18.30 -9.90
C MET A 866 -17.05 -18.24 -9.94
N ARG A 867 -17.74 -18.22 -8.79
CA ARG A 867 -19.20 -18.00 -8.75
C ARG A 867 -19.58 -16.62 -9.29
N ALA A 868 -18.86 -15.57 -8.86
CA ALA A 868 -19.03 -14.23 -9.41
C ALA A 868 -18.73 -14.19 -10.93
N GLN A 869 -17.68 -14.89 -11.37
CA GLN A 869 -17.31 -15.00 -12.78
C GLN A 869 -18.37 -15.69 -13.64
N ARG A 870 -19.13 -16.66 -13.10
CA ARG A 870 -20.25 -17.29 -13.83
C ARG A 870 -21.38 -16.31 -14.12
N LEU A 871 -21.75 -15.46 -13.15
CA LEU A 871 -22.78 -14.43 -13.35
C LEU A 871 -22.35 -13.43 -14.44
N ILE A 872 -21.08 -13.03 -14.39
CA ILE A 872 -20.42 -12.20 -15.39
C ILE A 872 -20.45 -12.90 -16.76
N ALA A 873 -20.02 -14.15 -16.84
CA ALA A 873 -20.00 -14.95 -18.07
C ALA A 873 -21.40 -15.20 -18.65
N LEU A 874 -22.46 -15.17 -17.84
CA LEU A 874 -23.84 -15.26 -18.29
C LEU A 874 -24.37 -13.92 -18.81
N TYR A 875 -24.25 -12.85 -18.02
CA TYR A 875 -24.91 -11.58 -18.30
C TYR A 875 -24.40 -10.87 -19.55
N PHE A 876 -23.09 -10.69 -19.73
CA PHE A 876 -22.61 -9.90 -20.88
C PHE A 876 -22.80 -10.61 -22.22
N PRO A 877 -22.49 -11.93 -22.36
CA PRO A 877 -22.86 -12.68 -23.56
C PRO A 877 -24.37 -12.71 -23.81
N TYR A 878 -25.20 -12.72 -22.76
CA TYR A 878 -26.65 -12.55 -22.90
C TYR A 878 -27.01 -11.20 -23.52
N VAL A 879 -26.45 -10.08 -23.04
CA VAL A 879 -26.73 -8.75 -23.59
C VAL A 879 -26.35 -8.68 -25.07
N THR A 880 -25.18 -9.21 -25.46
CA THR A 880 -24.76 -9.22 -26.87
C THR A 880 -25.64 -10.12 -27.74
N ALA A 881 -25.99 -11.32 -27.27
CA ALA A 881 -26.87 -12.22 -28.00
C ALA A 881 -28.30 -11.67 -28.10
N TRP A 882 -28.77 -10.96 -27.07
CA TRP A 882 -30.06 -10.28 -27.09
C TRP A 882 -30.07 -9.13 -28.10
N SER A 883 -28.96 -8.39 -28.25
CA SER A 883 -28.78 -7.42 -29.33
C SER A 883 -28.86 -8.08 -30.71
N ASP A 884 -28.31 -9.29 -30.88
CA ASP A 884 -28.41 -10.02 -32.16
C ASP A 884 -29.83 -10.55 -32.43
N VAL A 885 -30.54 -11.00 -31.40
CA VAL A 885 -31.95 -11.38 -31.52
C VAL A 885 -32.78 -10.18 -31.94
N ALA A 886 -32.53 -9.03 -31.33
CA ALA A 886 -33.16 -7.77 -31.72
C ALA A 886 -32.83 -7.40 -33.18
N LEU A 887 -31.59 -7.61 -33.63
CA LEU A 887 -31.19 -7.40 -35.01
C LEU A 887 -31.95 -8.34 -35.95
N ALA A 888 -32.08 -9.63 -35.60
CA ALA A 888 -32.85 -10.59 -36.38
C ALA A 888 -34.32 -10.19 -36.51
N VAL A 889 -34.94 -9.69 -35.43
CA VAL A 889 -36.32 -9.18 -35.44
C VAL A 889 -36.46 -7.95 -36.31
N VAL A 890 -35.55 -6.96 -36.17
CA VAL A 890 -35.53 -5.74 -37.01
C VAL A 890 -35.37 -6.10 -38.48
N ILE A 891 -34.46 -7.03 -38.80
CA ILE A 891 -34.26 -7.48 -40.18
C ILE A 891 -35.49 -8.22 -40.69
N PHE A 892 -36.12 -9.08 -39.90
CA PHE A 892 -37.32 -9.81 -40.32
C PHE A 892 -38.50 -8.88 -40.61
N VAL A 893 -38.82 -7.98 -39.67
CA VAL A 893 -39.96 -7.06 -39.79
C VAL A 893 -39.65 -5.97 -40.82
N GLY A 894 -38.54 -5.27 -40.67
CA GLY A 894 -38.18 -4.13 -41.51
C GLY A 894 -37.84 -4.51 -42.95
N ALA A 895 -37.19 -5.66 -43.22
CA ALA A 895 -36.97 -6.09 -44.59
C ALA A 895 -38.27 -6.50 -45.30
N ARG A 896 -39.26 -7.03 -44.55
CA ARG A 896 -40.59 -7.33 -45.08
C ARG A 896 -41.38 -6.05 -45.39
N GLU A 897 -41.30 -5.04 -44.52
CA GLU A 897 -41.89 -3.72 -44.75
C GLU A 897 -41.25 -3.00 -45.95
N VAL A 898 -39.93 -3.13 -46.12
CA VAL A 898 -39.23 -2.64 -47.31
C VAL A 898 -39.70 -3.37 -48.57
N ALA A 899 -39.81 -4.71 -48.54
CA ALA A 899 -40.32 -5.48 -49.67
C ALA A 899 -41.80 -5.17 -49.98
N ALA A 900 -42.59 -4.81 -48.97
CA ALA A 900 -43.98 -4.36 -49.11
C ALA A 900 -44.11 -2.89 -49.52
N GLY A 901 -43.02 -2.13 -49.57
CA GLY A 901 -42.99 -0.72 -49.93
C GLY A 901 -43.51 0.24 -48.87
N THR A 902 -43.72 -0.23 -47.62
CA THR A 902 -44.20 0.63 -46.51
C THR A 902 -43.06 1.41 -45.87
N THR A 903 -41.81 0.95 -46.01
CA THR A 903 -40.61 1.52 -45.38
C THR A 903 -39.44 1.53 -46.38
N THR A 904 -38.43 2.39 -46.17
CA THR A 904 -37.27 2.51 -47.07
C THR A 904 -36.07 1.66 -46.63
N PRO A 905 -35.19 1.21 -47.57
CA PRO A 905 -33.95 0.53 -47.20
C PRO A 905 -33.05 1.36 -46.27
N GLY A 906 -32.96 2.68 -46.47
CA GLY A 906 -32.21 3.56 -45.59
C GLY A 906 -32.77 3.63 -44.18
N THR A 907 -34.09 3.52 -44.01
CA THR A 907 -34.74 3.44 -42.69
C THR A 907 -34.33 2.15 -41.97
N LEU A 908 -34.39 1.00 -42.64
CA LEU A 908 -33.92 -0.27 -42.07
C LEU A 908 -32.46 -0.19 -41.61
N ILE A 909 -31.59 0.44 -42.41
CA ILE A 909 -30.16 0.58 -42.10
C ILE A 909 -29.94 1.51 -40.91
N ALA A 910 -30.68 2.62 -40.80
CA ALA A 910 -30.62 3.47 -39.61
C ALA A 910 -31.03 2.70 -38.34
N PHE A 911 -32.05 1.85 -38.42
CA PHE A 911 -32.47 0.99 -37.30
C PHE A 911 -31.38 0.00 -36.89
N VAL A 912 -30.70 -0.64 -37.84
CA VAL A 912 -29.55 -1.52 -37.57
C VAL A 912 -28.44 -0.78 -36.83
N LEU A 913 -28.06 0.42 -37.30
CA LEU A 913 -27.04 1.24 -36.64
C LEU A 913 -27.48 1.68 -35.24
N TYR A 914 -28.72 2.15 -35.08
CA TYR A 914 -29.23 2.56 -33.77
C TYR A 914 -29.30 1.43 -32.75
N LEU A 915 -29.54 0.20 -33.20
CA LEU A 915 -29.58 -0.96 -32.31
C LEU A 915 -28.22 -1.18 -31.65
N GLU A 916 -27.12 -1.07 -32.39
CA GLU A 916 -25.77 -1.16 -31.82
C GLU A 916 -25.50 -0.05 -30.78
N LEU A 917 -25.94 1.18 -31.06
CA LEU A 917 -25.80 2.30 -30.12
C LEU A 917 -26.70 2.16 -28.87
N LEU A 918 -27.86 1.50 -28.97
CA LEU A 918 -28.82 1.33 -27.87
C LEU A 918 -28.28 0.42 -26.76
N PHE A 919 -27.56 -0.63 -27.13
CA PHE A 919 -27.04 -1.62 -26.18
C PHE A 919 -25.72 -1.21 -25.52
N ALA A 920 -24.94 -0.32 -26.14
CA ALA A 920 -23.62 0.08 -25.64
C ALA A 920 -23.63 0.70 -24.22
N PRO A 921 -24.54 1.65 -23.87
CA PRO A 921 -24.62 2.22 -22.52
C PRO A 921 -24.91 1.19 -21.42
N VAL A 922 -25.67 0.14 -21.74
CA VAL A 922 -26.05 -0.91 -20.78
C VAL A 922 -24.81 -1.69 -20.31
N LEU A 923 -23.85 -1.91 -21.21
CA LEU A 923 -22.59 -2.58 -20.89
C LEU A 923 -21.69 -1.75 -19.95
N ALA A 924 -21.81 -0.40 -20.00
CA ALA A 924 -21.01 0.52 -19.16
C ALA A 924 -21.57 0.70 -17.73
N LEU A 925 -22.86 0.41 -17.51
CA LEU A 925 -23.57 0.71 -16.26
C LEU A 925 -22.97 0.01 -15.03
N SER A 926 -22.38 -1.18 -15.19
CA SER A 926 -21.75 -1.91 -14.08
C SER A 926 -20.53 -1.17 -13.51
N GLN A 927 -19.73 -0.52 -14.35
CA GLN A 927 -18.51 0.19 -13.92
C GLN A 927 -18.86 1.48 -13.18
N VAL A 928 -19.88 2.19 -13.67
CA VAL A 928 -20.43 3.39 -13.04
C VAL A 928 -20.88 3.11 -11.61
N PHE A 929 -21.56 2.00 -11.39
CA PHE A 929 -22.10 1.66 -10.08
C PHE A 929 -20.98 1.39 -9.05
N ASP A 930 -19.94 0.67 -9.43
CA ASP A 930 -18.79 0.42 -8.55
C ASP A 930 -18.06 1.73 -8.20
N GLY A 931 -17.87 2.61 -9.20
CA GLY A 931 -17.31 3.95 -8.97
C GLY A 931 -18.16 4.80 -8.04
N TYR A 932 -19.48 4.75 -8.18
CA TYR A 932 -20.42 5.43 -7.27
C TYR A 932 -20.28 4.94 -5.83
N GLN A 933 -20.19 3.62 -5.62
CA GLN A 933 -20.03 3.05 -4.29
C GLN A 933 -18.73 3.52 -3.62
N GLN A 934 -17.62 3.49 -4.36
CA GLN A 934 -16.31 3.95 -3.86
C GLN A 934 -16.33 5.43 -3.51
N ALA A 935 -16.84 6.29 -4.41
CA ALA A 935 -16.96 7.72 -4.18
C ALA A 935 -17.86 8.06 -2.98
N ARG A 936 -18.97 7.32 -2.79
CA ARG A 936 -19.86 7.51 -1.63
C ARG A 936 -19.14 7.18 -0.31
N VAL A 937 -18.37 6.11 -0.28
CA VAL A 937 -17.60 5.72 0.92
C VAL A 937 -16.50 6.75 1.21
N GLY A 938 -15.73 7.16 0.19
CA GLY A 938 -14.69 8.18 0.34
C GLY A 938 -15.26 9.52 0.83
N LEU A 939 -16.35 10.00 0.21
CA LEU A 939 -17.04 11.22 0.63
C LEU A 939 -17.54 11.15 2.08
N ARG A 940 -18.04 9.99 2.52
CA ARG A 940 -18.45 9.79 3.91
C ARG A 940 -17.26 9.92 4.86
N ARG A 941 -16.14 9.23 4.59
CA ARG A 941 -14.93 9.27 5.43
C ARG A 941 -14.29 10.66 5.49
N ILE A 942 -14.20 11.34 4.36
CA ILE A 942 -13.70 12.73 4.30
C ILE A 942 -14.66 13.67 5.04
N GLY A 943 -15.96 13.47 4.88
CA GLY A 943 -16.97 14.24 5.60
C GLY A 943 -16.97 13.97 7.11
N GLU A 944 -16.70 12.75 7.55
CA GLU A 944 -16.47 12.41 8.97
C GLU A 944 -15.23 13.15 9.48
N LEU A 945 -14.10 13.09 8.76
CA LEU A 945 -12.88 13.82 9.09
C LEU A 945 -13.13 15.33 9.26
N LEU A 946 -13.76 15.99 8.27
CA LEU A 946 -14.00 17.44 8.30
C LEU A 946 -15.00 17.88 9.38
N ARG A 947 -15.80 16.96 9.92
CA ARG A 947 -16.75 17.22 11.01
C ARG A 947 -16.19 16.86 12.39
N THR A 948 -15.03 16.21 12.45
CA THR A 948 -14.36 15.91 13.71
C THR A 948 -14.03 17.23 14.42
N PRO A 949 -14.53 17.47 15.64
CA PRO A 949 -14.16 18.66 16.40
C PRO A 949 -12.69 18.56 16.82
N SER A 950 -12.01 19.71 16.92
CA SER A 950 -10.69 19.73 17.56
C SER A 950 -10.86 19.61 19.08
N SER A 951 -9.99 18.82 19.71
CA SER A 951 -9.86 18.75 21.17
C SER A 951 -9.20 20.00 21.77
N LEU A 952 -8.49 20.77 20.95
CA LEU A 952 -7.86 22.02 21.36
C LEU A 952 -8.87 23.17 21.26
N VAL A 953 -8.94 23.98 22.31
CA VAL A 953 -9.72 25.21 22.35
C VAL A 953 -9.16 26.17 21.32
N ALA A 954 -10.03 26.72 20.47
CA ALA A 954 -9.64 27.69 19.46
C ALA A 954 -9.10 28.98 20.11
N ASP A 955 -8.11 29.61 19.45
CA ASP A 955 -7.56 30.90 19.89
C ASP A 955 -8.70 31.92 20.08
N ARG A 956 -8.71 32.57 21.25
CA ARG A 956 -9.68 33.63 21.53
C ARG A 956 -9.31 34.90 20.74
N PRO A 957 -10.28 35.74 20.32
CA PRO A 957 -9.97 36.99 19.63
C PRO A 957 -9.10 37.95 20.46
N ASP A 958 -9.19 37.85 21.79
CA ASP A 958 -8.49 38.62 22.82
C ASP A 958 -7.31 37.86 23.44
N ALA A 959 -6.75 36.86 22.74
CA ALA A 959 -5.63 36.07 23.23
C ALA A 959 -4.42 36.95 23.61
N VAL A 960 -3.75 36.59 24.71
CA VAL A 960 -2.61 37.35 25.24
C VAL A 960 -1.39 37.15 24.32
N PRO A 961 -0.74 38.23 23.83
CA PRO A 961 0.46 38.12 23.01
C PRO A 961 1.70 37.78 23.87
N ILE A 962 2.65 37.03 23.31
CA ILE A 962 3.87 36.59 24.03
C ILE A 962 5.14 37.10 23.34
N GLU A 963 5.83 38.05 23.97
CA GLU A 963 7.18 38.48 23.57
C GLU A 963 8.30 37.71 24.29
N ARG A 964 8.08 37.28 25.54
CA ARG A 964 9.00 36.47 26.33
C ARG A 964 8.26 35.91 27.54
N LEU A 965 8.61 34.71 27.99
CA LEU A 965 8.13 34.14 29.23
C LEU A 965 9.23 34.21 30.30
N ARG A 966 8.85 34.45 31.56
CA ARG A 966 9.73 34.17 32.71
C ARG A 966 9.86 32.66 32.93
N GLY A 967 8.80 31.92 32.59
CA GLY A 967 8.75 30.47 32.64
C GLY A 967 8.42 29.93 34.03
N GLU A 968 7.65 30.68 34.83
CA GLU A 968 7.10 30.16 36.08
C GLU A 968 5.87 29.30 35.77
N VAL A 969 5.89 28.02 36.13
CA VAL A 969 4.82 27.07 35.78
C VAL A 969 4.10 26.62 37.05
N ALA A 970 2.77 26.72 37.05
CA ALA A 970 1.93 26.16 38.11
C ALA A 970 0.83 25.27 37.52
N VAL A 971 0.76 24.04 38.04
CA VAL A 971 -0.30 23.06 37.80
C VAL A 971 -1.12 22.99 39.08
N THR A 972 -2.43 23.25 39.01
CA THR A 972 -3.28 23.35 40.21
C THR A 972 -4.46 22.40 40.08
N ASP A 973 -4.50 21.39 40.95
CA ASP A 973 -5.58 20.39 41.09
C ASP A 973 -6.05 19.77 39.76
N VAL A 974 -5.09 19.41 38.89
CA VAL A 974 -5.39 18.93 37.54
C VAL A 974 -5.87 17.48 37.57
N GLY A 975 -7.13 17.30 37.20
CA GLY A 975 -7.73 16.00 36.86
C GLY A 975 -7.83 15.84 35.35
N PHE A 976 -7.21 14.80 34.80
CA PHE A 976 -7.18 14.56 33.36
C PHE A 976 -7.35 13.08 33.02
N HIS A 977 -8.19 12.80 32.03
CA HIS A 977 -8.30 11.50 31.39
C HIS A 977 -8.20 11.68 29.87
N TYR A 978 -7.66 10.68 29.18
CA TYR A 978 -7.61 10.72 27.73
C TYR A 978 -9.02 10.51 27.14
N PRO A 979 -9.36 11.15 26.01
CA PRO A 979 -10.65 10.97 25.37
C PRO A 979 -10.94 9.50 25.01
N GLY A 980 -12.00 8.93 25.58
CA GLY A 980 -12.39 7.53 25.40
C GLY A 980 -11.78 6.54 26.39
N SER A 981 -11.03 7.02 27.39
CA SER A 981 -10.58 6.24 28.54
C SER A 981 -11.40 6.61 29.77
N GLU A 982 -11.91 5.60 30.48
CA GLU A 982 -12.52 5.73 31.82
C GLU A 982 -11.45 5.89 32.92
N ILE A 983 -10.21 5.46 32.64
CA ILE A 983 -9.10 5.55 33.59
C ILE A 983 -8.53 6.97 33.55
N ARG A 984 -8.45 7.62 34.72
CA ARG A 984 -7.78 8.91 34.91
C ARG A 984 -6.27 8.74 34.76
N ALA A 985 -5.69 9.55 33.88
CA ALA A 985 -4.24 9.61 33.71
C ALA A 985 -3.57 10.54 34.73
N LEU A 986 -4.28 11.58 35.18
CA LEU A 986 -3.90 12.45 36.29
C LEU A 986 -5.12 12.66 37.21
N ASP A 987 -4.90 12.67 38.51
CA ASP A 987 -5.96 12.75 39.51
C ASP A 987 -5.59 13.72 40.64
N GLY A 988 -5.92 15.00 40.47
CA GLY A 988 -5.66 16.05 41.47
C GLY A 988 -4.18 16.45 41.55
N VAL A 989 -3.48 16.50 40.42
CA VAL A 989 -2.05 16.85 40.38
C VAL A 989 -1.85 18.33 40.62
N SER A 990 -1.02 18.66 41.61
CA SER A 990 -0.57 20.04 41.89
C SER A 990 0.96 20.12 41.92
N LEU A 991 1.54 21.03 41.15
CA LEU A 991 2.99 21.19 40.96
C LEU A 991 3.34 22.68 40.77
N GLU A 992 4.40 23.14 41.41
CA GLU A 992 4.97 24.48 41.19
C GLU A 992 6.42 24.36 40.75
N ILE A 993 6.75 25.01 39.62
CA ILE A 993 8.07 24.99 38.99
C ILE A 993 8.57 26.44 38.89
N PRO A 994 9.50 26.85 39.78
CA PRO A 994 10.08 28.19 39.74
C PRO A 994 10.79 28.48 38.41
N ALA A 995 10.74 29.74 37.98
CA ALA A 995 11.44 30.20 36.79
C ALA A 995 12.94 29.88 36.84
N GLY A 996 13.48 29.30 35.75
CA GLY A 996 14.89 28.94 35.62
C GLY A 996 15.32 27.65 36.34
N SER A 997 14.40 26.96 37.03
CA SER A 997 14.69 25.69 37.72
C SER A 997 14.40 24.46 36.84
N THR A 998 15.00 23.33 37.22
CA THR A 998 14.82 22.03 36.57
C THR A 998 14.01 21.08 37.44
N LEU A 999 12.86 20.59 36.94
CA LEU A 999 12.04 19.54 37.55
C LEU A 999 12.23 18.21 36.81
N ALA A 1000 12.59 17.15 37.54
CA ALA A 1000 12.57 15.78 37.05
C ALA A 1000 11.28 15.05 37.44
N LEU A 1001 10.61 14.42 36.47
CA LEU A 1001 9.48 13.51 36.68
C LEU A 1001 9.97 12.06 36.67
N VAL A 1002 9.74 11.31 37.76
CA VAL A 1002 10.13 9.90 37.93
C VAL A 1002 8.95 9.03 38.36
N GLY A 1003 8.99 7.73 38.10
CA GLY A 1003 7.91 6.80 38.47
C GLY A 1003 7.75 5.67 37.44
N PRO A 1004 6.91 4.66 37.72
CA PRO A 1004 6.72 3.52 36.83
C PRO A 1004 6.15 3.92 35.46
N THR A 1005 6.31 3.04 34.46
CA THR A 1005 5.70 3.22 33.14
C THR A 1005 4.19 3.30 33.28
N GLY A 1006 3.54 4.25 32.60
CA GLY A 1006 2.10 4.47 32.71
C GLY A 1006 1.66 5.35 33.90
N ALA A 1007 2.57 5.81 34.78
CA ALA A 1007 2.19 6.60 35.95
C ALA A 1007 1.63 8.01 35.67
N GLY A 1008 1.73 8.54 34.45
CA GLY A 1008 1.23 9.88 34.07
C GLY A 1008 2.30 10.93 33.74
N LYS A 1009 3.59 10.59 33.81
CA LYS A 1009 4.72 11.53 33.55
C LYS A 1009 4.62 12.27 32.22
N SER A 1010 4.51 11.54 31.11
CA SER A 1010 4.40 12.14 29.77
C SER A 1010 3.08 12.89 29.57
N THR A 1011 2.03 12.57 30.33
CA THR A 1011 0.76 13.32 30.30
C THR A 1011 0.95 14.74 30.82
N ILE A 1012 1.73 14.92 31.90
CA ILE A 1012 2.09 16.25 32.42
C ILE A 1012 2.82 17.06 31.35
N VAL A 1013 3.84 16.48 30.71
CA VAL A 1013 4.59 17.15 29.62
C VAL A 1013 3.69 17.52 28.45
N LYS A 1014 2.78 16.62 28.04
CA LYS A 1014 1.81 16.87 26.96
C LYS A 1014 0.86 18.04 27.27
N LEU A 1015 0.43 18.18 28.52
CA LEU A 1015 -0.41 19.30 28.97
C LEU A 1015 0.38 20.61 29.02
N LEU A 1016 1.62 20.60 29.54
CA LEU A 1016 2.50 21.78 29.54
C LEU A 1016 2.83 22.27 28.12
N ALA A 1017 3.01 21.35 27.17
CA ALA A 1017 3.20 21.65 25.75
C ALA A 1017 1.91 22.10 25.02
N ARG A 1018 0.77 22.09 25.73
CA ARG A 1018 -0.57 22.29 25.18
C ARG A 1018 -0.82 21.42 23.93
N LEU A 1019 -0.36 20.16 23.99
CA LEU A 1019 -0.70 19.13 22.99
C LEU A 1019 -2.09 18.54 23.27
N TYR A 1020 -2.55 18.68 24.51
CA TYR A 1020 -3.91 18.46 24.99
C TYR A 1020 -4.33 19.67 25.83
N ASP A 1021 -5.61 20.02 25.77
CA ASP A 1021 -6.24 20.90 26.75
C ASP A 1021 -6.96 20.04 27.82
N ILE A 1022 -7.13 20.59 29.02
CA ILE A 1022 -7.99 19.99 30.04
C ILE A 1022 -9.43 20.04 29.51
N PRO A 1023 -10.13 18.89 29.40
CA PRO A 1023 -11.50 18.86 28.88
C PRO A 1023 -12.46 19.55 29.85
N ALA A 1024 -13.66 19.91 29.38
CA ALA A 1024 -14.60 20.74 30.15
C ALA A 1024 -15.13 20.09 31.44
N ASP A 1025 -15.05 18.76 31.53
CA ASP A 1025 -15.36 17.92 32.69
C ASP A 1025 -14.16 17.65 33.59
N GLY A 1026 -12.95 18.06 33.17
CA GLY A 1026 -11.74 18.04 33.98
C GLY A 1026 -11.72 19.16 35.02
N THR A 1027 -10.94 18.97 36.08
CA THR A 1027 -10.73 19.96 37.14
C THR A 1027 -9.33 20.57 37.05
N GLY A 1028 -9.16 21.76 37.59
CA GLY A 1028 -7.86 22.42 37.71
C GLY A 1028 -7.48 23.33 36.53
N ALA A 1029 -6.27 23.85 36.59
CA ALA A 1029 -5.69 24.73 35.57
C ALA A 1029 -4.17 24.54 35.45
N VAL A 1030 -3.64 24.84 34.27
CA VAL A 1030 -2.19 24.94 34.00
C VAL A 1030 -1.90 26.38 33.62
N THR A 1031 -1.05 27.04 34.40
CA THR A 1031 -0.68 28.44 34.19
C THR A 1031 0.81 28.58 33.96
N VAL A 1032 1.18 29.54 33.09
CA VAL A 1032 2.55 29.98 32.88
C VAL A 1032 2.59 31.50 33.07
N ASP A 1033 3.44 31.96 33.98
CA ASP A 1033 3.50 33.35 34.44
C ASP A 1033 2.14 33.89 34.92
N ALA A 1034 1.42 33.05 35.69
CA ALA A 1034 0.08 33.31 36.25
C ALA A 1034 -1.07 33.47 35.22
N VAL A 1035 -0.83 33.19 33.93
CA VAL A 1035 -1.86 33.16 32.88
C VAL A 1035 -2.15 31.72 32.49
N ASP A 1036 -3.42 31.36 32.35
CA ASP A 1036 -3.80 30.04 31.84
C ASP A 1036 -3.27 29.86 30.42
N ILE A 1037 -2.62 28.73 30.15
CA ILE A 1037 -2.02 28.45 28.83
C ILE A 1037 -3.04 28.46 27.67
N ARG A 1038 -4.34 28.33 27.98
CA ARG A 1038 -5.45 28.40 27.03
C ARG A 1038 -5.75 29.82 26.54
N ASP A 1039 -5.38 30.83 27.33
CA ASP A 1039 -5.62 32.24 27.00
C ASP A 1039 -4.51 32.84 26.13
N TYR A 1040 -3.38 32.15 25.99
CA TYR A 1040 -2.36 32.47 24.99
C TYR A 1040 -2.77 31.99 23.59
N ARG A 1041 -2.31 32.72 22.57
CA ARG A 1041 -2.37 32.23 21.19
C ARG A 1041 -1.45 31.01 21.06
N LEU A 1042 -2.00 29.89 20.57
CA LEU A 1042 -1.29 28.60 20.60
C LEU A 1042 0.06 28.62 19.87
N ALA A 1043 0.12 29.31 18.72
CA ALA A 1043 1.34 29.43 17.92
C ALA A 1043 2.43 30.23 18.67
N ASP A 1044 2.06 31.33 19.33
CA ASP A 1044 2.99 32.20 20.04
C ASP A 1044 3.54 31.50 21.29
N PHE A 1045 2.70 30.75 22.00
CA PHE A 1045 3.12 29.95 23.16
C PHE A 1045 4.13 28.88 22.76
N ARG A 1046 3.83 28.08 21.73
CA ARG A 1046 4.72 27.00 21.26
C ARG A 1046 6.01 27.52 20.64
N ALA A 1047 6.03 28.72 20.07
CA ALA A 1047 7.24 29.37 19.61
C ALA A 1047 8.23 29.71 20.74
N ARG A 1048 7.79 29.69 22.01
CA ARG A 1048 8.64 29.85 23.21
C ARG A 1048 9.02 28.54 23.89
N LEU A 1049 8.53 27.41 23.37
CA LEU A 1049 8.82 26.09 23.92
C LEU A 1049 9.96 25.42 23.16
N GLY A 1050 10.82 24.72 23.90
CA GLY A 1050 11.78 23.78 23.36
C GLY A 1050 11.32 22.38 23.68
N ILE A 1051 10.76 21.66 22.70
CA ILE A 1051 10.24 20.30 22.91
C ILE A 1051 11.19 19.31 22.28
N VAL A 1052 11.69 18.39 23.09
CA VAL A 1052 12.49 17.25 22.65
C VAL A 1052 11.71 15.98 23.01
N PRO A 1053 11.01 15.36 22.04
CA PRO A 1053 10.25 14.15 22.29
C PRO A 1053 11.16 12.94 22.50
N GLN A 1054 10.59 11.88 23.09
CA GLN A 1054 11.25 10.58 23.32
C GLN A 1054 11.88 10.00 22.04
N GLU A 1055 11.14 10.06 20.92
CA GLU A 1055 11.66 9.71 19.60
C GLU A 1055 12.04 10.97 18.82
N ALA A 1056 13.35 11.20 18.63
CA ALA A 1056 13.86 12.30 17.80
C ALA A 1056 13.52 12.10 16.31
N HIS A 1057 12.31 12.52 15.92
CA HIS A 1057 11.87 12.51 14.55
C HIS A 1057 12.58 13.58 13.71
N LEU A 1058 13.18 13.13 12.60
CA LEU A 1058 13.77 13.97 11.58
C LEU A 1058 13.00 13.82 10.26
N PHE A 1059 12.80 14.94 9.58
CA PHE A 1059 12.17 15.02 8.26
C PHE A 1059 13.20 14.71 7.17
N SER A 1060 12.71 14.26 6.01
CA SER A 1060 13.57 14.08 4.83
C SER A 1060 14.16 15.43 4.39
N GLY A 1061 15.45 15.44 4.06
CA GLY A 1061 16.16 16.68 3.75
C GLY A 1061 17.64 16.56 4.08
N ASP A 1062 18.22 17.58 4.68
CA ASP A 1062 19.58 17.55 5.22
C ASP A 1062 19.57 17.87 6.72
N ILE A 1063 20.73 17.80 7.36
CA ILE A 1063 20.87 18.12 8.79
C ILE A 1063 20.51 19.58 9.05
N ALA A 1064 20.95 20.50 8.19
CA ALA A 1064 20.67 21.93 8.34
C ALA A 1064 19.16 22.23 8.34
N SER A 1065 18.40 21.67 7.39
CA SER A 1065 16.95 21.87 7.30
C SER A 1065 16.21 21.26 8.47
N ASN A 1066 16.73 20.16 9.03
CA ASN A 1066 16.19 19.54 10.23
C ASN A 1066 16.42 20.40 11.48
N ILE A 1067 17.58 21.04 11.64
CA ILE A 1067 17.82 21.98 12.76
C ILE A 1067 16.97 23.25 12.57
N ALA A 1068 16.95 23.80 11.35
CA ALA A 1068 16.16 24.96 10.95
C ALA A 1068 14.63 24.75 11.06
N PHE A 1069 14.17 23.51 11.25
CA PHE A 1069 12.74 23.21 11.29
C PHE A 1069 11.97 24.06 12.32
N GLY A 1070 12.58 24.31 13.49
CA GLY A 1070 11.99 25.12 14.56
C GLY A 1070 11.99 26.62 14.27
N ARG A 1071 12.90 27.12 13.43
CA ARG A 1071 12.96 28.51 12.96
C ARG A 1071 13.43 28.55 11.49
N PRO A 1072 12.50 28.49 10.53
CA PRO A 1072 12.84 28.25 9.11
C PRO A 1072 13.65 29.35 8.45
N ASP A 1073 13.50 30.58 8.93
CA ASP A 1073 14.21 31.75 8.41
C ASP A 1073 15.63 31.89 9.00
N ALA A 1074 16.09 30.91 9.79
CA ALA A 1074 17.41 30.92 10.38
C ALA A 1074 18.52 30.84 9.32
N THR A 1075 19.58 31.62 9.53
CA THR A 1075 20.74 31.61 8.63
C THR A 1075 21.63 30.40 8.89
N GLU A 1076 22.47 30.00 7.92
CA GLU A 1076 23.44 28.90 8.10
C GLU A 1076 24.35 29.11 9.32
N ALA A 1077 24.70 30.37 9.64
CA ALA A 1077 25.51 30.71 10.80
C ALA A 1077 24.77 30.42 12.12
N GLU A 1078 23.50 30.80 12.22
CA GLU A 1078 22.67 30.53 13.41
C GLU A 1078 22.43 29.02 13.59
N ILE A 1079 22.27 28.27 12.51
CA ILE A 1079 22.14 26.80 12.54
C ILE A 1079 23.42 26.16 13.08
N ALA A 1080 24.58 26.61 12.60
CA ALA A 1080 25.87 26.12 13.08
C ALA A 1080 26.12 26.48 14.55
N GLU A 1081 25.75 27.69 14.96
CA GLU A 1081 25.84 28.14 16.36
C GLU A 1081 24.96 27.28 17.28
N ALA A 1082 23.71 27.00 16.89
CA ALA A 1082 22.82 26.13 17.66
C ALA A 1082 23.38 24.70 17.80
N ALA A 1083 23.97 24.16 16.73
CA ALA A 1083 24.63 22.85 16.77
C ALA A 1083 25.87 22.84 17.68
N ALA A 1084 26.66 23.92 17.68
CA ALA A 1084 27.82 24.06 18.54
C ALA A 1084 27.43 24.19 20.02
N ALA A 1085 26.37 24.95 20.33
CA ALA A 1085 25.89 25.17 21.70
C ALA A 1085 25.47 23.89 22.44
N VAL A 1086 25.00 22.88 21.69
CA VAL A 1086 24.66 21.56 22.23
C VAL A 1086 25.75 20.50 22.02
N GLY A 1087 26.93 20.88 21.51
CA GLY A 1087 28.05 19.95 21.31
C GLY A 1087 27.87 18.98 20.14
N ALA A 1088 27.00 19.29 19.18
CA ALA A 1088 26.78 18.46 17.99
C ALA A 1088 27.75 18.77 16.83
N ALA A 1089 28.52 19.86 16.90
CA ALA A 1089 29.35 20.34 15.78
C ALA A 1089 30.39 19.32 15.31
N ASP A 1090 31.16 18.71 16.21
CA ASP A 1090 32.20 17.74 15.86
C ASP A 1090 31.59 16.46 15.24
N MET A 1091 30.47 16.00 15.81
CA MET A 1091 29.71 14.87 15.29
C MET A 1091 29.21 15.14 13.86
N ILE A 1092 28.67 16.34 13.62
CA ILE A 1092 28.19 16.72 12.28
C ILE A 1092 29.38 16.85 11.32
N ALA A 1093 30.49 17.46 11.73
CA ALA A 1093 31.69 17.61 10.91
C ALA A 1093 32.33 16.28 10.53
N ALA A 1094 32.18 15.23 11.37
CA ALA A 1094 32.65 13.88 11.08
C ALA A 1094 31.81 13.15 10.02
N LEU A 1095 30.60 13.63 9.70
CA LEU A 1095 29.77 13.05 8.64
C LEU A 1095 30.32 13.45 7.25
N PRO A 1096 30.25 12.56 6.24
CA PRO A 1096 30.86 12.80 4.92
C PRO A 1096 30.47 14.12 4.24
N LEU A 1097 29.24 14.59 4.48
CA LEU A 1097 28.70 15.82 3.87
C LEU A 1097 28.36 16.91 4.90
N GLY A 1098 28.77 16.74 6.17
CA GLY A 1098 28.54 17.75 7.22
C GLY A 1098 27.08 18.14 7.39
N MET A 1099 26.81 19.46 7.45
CA MET A 1099 25.46 20.02 7.53
C MET A 1099 24.55 19.66 6.33
N ARG A 1100 25.14 19.34 5.18
CA ARG A 1100 24.42 18.91 3.96
C ARG A 1100 24.24 17.40 3.87
N GLN A 1101 24.58 16.67 4.94
CA GLN A 1101 24.34 15.23 5.00
C GLN A 1101 22.85 14.95 4.80
N PRO A 1102 22.48 14.16 3.77
CA PRO A 1102 21.09 13.83 3.53
C PRO A 1102 20.55 12.98 4.67
N VAL A 1103 19.38 13.34 5.15
CA VAL A 1103 18.62 12.64 6.18
C VAL A 1103 17.47 11.93 5.48
N GLY A 1104 17.47 10.59 5.53
CA GLY A 1104 16.37 9.79 5.00
C GLY A 1104 15.14 9.81 5.91
N GLU A 1105 14.04 9.24 5.45
CA GLU A 1105 12.78 9.13 6.22
C GLU A 1105 13.01 8.68 7.67
N ARG A 1106 12.44 9.41 8.63
CA ARG A 1106 12.58 9.18 10.08
C ARG A 1106 14.04 9.16 10.58
N GLY A 1107 14.94 9.86 9.90
CA GLY A 1107 16.36 9.90 10.28
C GLY A 1107 17.12 8.61 9.95
N ARG A 1108 16.69 7.87 8.93
CA ARG A 1108 17.40 6.66 8.46
C ARG A 1108 18.82 7.04 7.99
N GLY A 1109 19.81 6.29 8.46
CA GLY A 1109 21.23 6.55 8.20
C GLY A 1109 21.95 7.32 9.31
N LEU A 1110 21.25 7.71 10.38
CA LEU A 1110 21.84 8.30 11.58
C LEU A 1110 21.60 7.40 12.80
N SER A 1111 22.55 7.38 13.73
CA SER A 1111 22.41 6.68 15.00
C SER A 1111 21.37 7.38 15.90
N ALA A 1112 20.82 6.65 16.88
CA ALA A 1112 19.84 7.21 17.81
C ALA A 1112 20.37 8.46 18.52
N GLY A 1113 21.64 8.45 18.97
CA GLY A 1113 22.25 9.61 19.62
C GLY A 1113 22.49 10.79 18.69
N GLN A 1114 22.88 10.54 17.43
CA GLN A 1114 23.01 11.59 16.43
C GLN A 1114 21.67 12.30 16.19
N ARG A 1115 20.58 11.53 16.07
CA ARG A 1115 19.23 12.11 15.93
C ARG A 1115 18.85 12.95 17.15
N GLN A 1116 19.18 12.49 18.36
CA GLN A 1116 18.90 13.22 19.59
C GLN A 1116 19.66 14.54 19.68
N LEU A 1117 20.95 14.55 19.32
CA LEU A 1117 21.76 15.76 19.27
C LEU A 1117 21.21 16.78 18.26
N ILE A 1118 20.75 16.32 17.09
CA ILE A 1118 20.09 17.18 16.09
C ILE A 1118 18.76 17.74 16.64
N ALA A 1119 17.98 16.94 17.36
CA ALA A 1119 16.74 17.41 17.99
C ALA A 1119 17.01 18.45 19.09
N LEU A 1120 18.07 18.27 19.87
CA LEU A 1120 18.54 19.25 20.86
C LEU A 1120 19.00 20.54 20.20
N ALA A 1121 19.76 20.47 19.09
CA ALA A 1121 20.16 21.64 18.31
C ALA A 1121 18.95 22.39 17.73
N ARG A 1122 17.93 21.66 17.25
CA ARG A 1122 16.65 22.25 16.81
C ARG A 1122 15.95 22.99 17.94
N ALA A 1123 15.91 22.41 19.14
CA ALA A 1123 15.33 23.05 20.31
C ALA A 1123 16.14 24.30 20.72
N GLU A 1124 17.47 24.26 20.67
CA GLU A 1124 18.33 25.41 20.95
C GLU A 1124 18.09 26.57 19.98
N LEU A 1125 17.94 26.28 18.69
CA LEU A 1125 17.78 27.29 17.65
C LEU A 1125 16.60 28.24 17.91
N VAL A 1126 15.51 27.73 18.50
CA VAL A 1126 14.29 28.49 18.80
C VAL A 1126 14.48 29.43 20.00
N ARG A 1127 15.56 29.25 20.78
CA ARG A 1127 15.85 30.01 22.01
C ARG A 1127 14.66 29.98 23.00
N PRO A 1128 14.28 28.78 23.49
CA PRO A 1128 13.07 28.59 24.28
C PRO A 1128 13.18 29.19 25.69
N ASP A 1129 12.05 29.66 26.22
CA ASP A 1129 11.92 30.11 27.60
C ASP A 1129 11.54 28.93 28.54
N LEU A 1130 10.82 27.93 28.02
CA LEU A 1130 10.45 26.69 28.72
C LEU A 1130 10.89 25.46 27.91
N LEU A 1131 11.68 24.59 28.53
CA LEU A 1131 12.22 23.39 27.91
C LEU A 1131 11.51 22.14 28.43
N LEU A 1132 11.04 21.30 27.51
CA LEU A 1132 10.33 20.05 27.79
C LEU A 1132 11.11 18.88 27.16
N LEU A 1133 11.72 18.06 28.01
CA LEU A 1133 12.59 16.95 27.62
C LEU A 1133 11.94 15.62 28.00
N ASP A 1134 11.36 14.92 27.02
CA ASP A 1134 10.78 13.60 27.24
C ASP A 1134 11.84 12.54 26.89
N GLU A 1135 12.49 11.97 27.91
CA GLU A 1135 13.40 10.80 27.84
C GLU A 1135 14.46 10.80 26.70
N ALA A 1136 15.60 11.47 26.92
CA ALA A 1136 16.63 11.61 25.88
C ALA A 1136 17.67 10.47 25.76
N THR A 1137 17.69 9.45 26.64
CA THR A 1137 18.86 8.55 26.75
C THR A 1137 18.61 7.05 26.88
N ALA A 1138 17.37 6.58 26.90
CA ALA A 1138 17.09 5.19 27.33
C ALA A 1138 17.61 4.09 26.39
N THR A 1139 17.86 4.41 25.11
CA THR A 1139 18.33 3.46 24.09
C THR A 1139 19.75 3.73 23.59
N LEU A 1140 20.54 4.52 24.34
CA LEU A 1140 21.88 4.94 23.92
C LEU A 1140 22.96 4.10 24.62
N ASP A 1141 24.07 3.84 23.90
CA ASP A 1141 25.29 3.33 24.51
C ASP A 1141 25.89 4.36 25.48
N PRO A 1142 26.70 3.94 26.47
CA PRO A 1142 27.19 4.82 27.53
C PRO A 1142 27.94 6.07 27.06
N ASP A 1143 28.74 5.96 25.99
CA ASP A 1143 29.53 7.07 25.46
C ASP A 1143 28.64 8.09 24.76
N THR A 1144 27.72 7.62 23.91
CA THR A 1144 26.73 8.46 23.24
C THR A 1144 25.74 9.09 24.23
N GLU A 1145 25.36 8.36 25.27
CA GLU A 1145 24.53 8.85 26.36
C GLU A 1145 25.22 10.02 27.09
N ALA A 1146 26.51 9.88 27.42
CA ALA A 1146 27.26 10.95 28.09
C ALA A 1146 27.26 12.25 27.27
N ALA A 1147 27.43 12.15 25.94
CA ALA A 1147 27.36 13.29 25.02
C ALA A 1147 25.96 13.93 25.01
N VAL A 1148 24.89 13.15 24.88
CA VAL A 1148 23.50 13.66 24.90
C VAL A 1148 23.14 14.29 26.24
N LEU A 1149 23.60 13.72 27.36
CA LEU A 1149 23.41 14.32 28.70
C LEU A 1149 24.19 15.62 28.87
N ALA A 1150 25.38 15.75 28.27
CA ALA A 1150 26.12 17.01 28.25
C ALA A 1150 25.39 18.07 27.42
N ALA A 1151 24.90 17.69 26.24
CA ALA A 1151 24.10 18.54 25.35
C ALA A 1151 22.82 19.06 26.03
N SER A 1152 22.05 18.15 26.63
CA SER A 1152 20.82 18.47 27.38
C SER A 1152 21.08 19.44 28.54
N ARG A 1153 22.17 19.24 29.30
CA ARG A 1153 22.59 20.19 30.35
C ARG A 1153 23.01 21.55 29.81
N SER A 1154 23.66 21.58 28.64
CA SER A 1154 23.99 22.83 27.97
C SER A 1154 22.72 23.60 27.63
N LEU A 1155 21.74 22.91 27.05
CA LEU A 1155 20.46 23.46 26.63
C LEU A 1155 19.58 23.96 27.80
N ALA A 1156 19.60 23.27 28.94
CA ALA A 1156 18.79 23.59 30.12
C ALA A 1156 19.31 24.79 30.94
N ARG A 1157 20.56 25.23 30.73
CA ARG A 1157 21.18 26.28 31.57
C ARG A 1157 20.41 27.60 31.49
N GLY A 1158 19.93 28.07 32.65
CA GLY A 1158 19.24 29.35 32.81
C GLY A 1158 17.81 29.38 32.25
N ARG A 1159 17.20 28.21 32.03
CA ARG A 1159 15.85 28.05 31.47
C ARG A 1159 15.02 27.15 32.36
N THR A 1160 13.73 27.43 32.50
CA THR A 1160 12.82 26.50 33.18
C THR A 1160 12.77 25.20 32.38
N THR A 1161 13.06 24.08 33.04
CA THR A 1161 13.18 22.78 32.38
C THR A 1161 12.35 21.73 33.08
N VAL A 1162 11.51 21.01 32.34
CA VAL A 1162 10.82 19.80 32.81
C VAL A 1162 11.37 18.62 32.04
N LEU A 1163 11.97 17.66 32.76
CA LEU A 1163 12.54 16.46 32.15
C LEU A 1163 11.90 15.19 32.71
N VAL A 1164 11.54 14.27 31.84
CA VAL A 1164 11.09 12.92 32.22
C VAL A 1164 12.30 12.03 32.31
N ALA A 1165 12.62 11.56 33.53
CA ALA A 1165 13.79 10.75 33.79
C ALA A 1165 13.40 9.27 33.98
N HIS A 1166 13.85 8.43 33.06
CA HIS A 1166 13.80 6.97 33.22
C HIS A 1166 15.04 6.41 33.93
N ARG A 1167 16.14 7.19 33.93
CA ARG A 1167 17.34 6.90 34.71
C ARG A 1167 17.38 7.81 35.92
N LEU A 1168 17.38 7.21 37.09
CA LEU A 1168 17.37 7.97 38.35
C LEU A 1168 18.63 8.83 38.50
N GLY A 1169 19.77 8.45 37.90
CA GLY A 1169 20.99 9.26 37.90
C GLY A 1169 20.85 10.61 37.17
N THR A 1170 19.95 10.70 36.19
CA THR A 1170 19.59 11.96 35.53
C THR A 1170 18.64 12.77 36.41
N ALA A 1171 17.65 12.11 37.03
CA ALA A 1171 16.72 12.76 37.96
C ALA A 1171 17.44 13.38 39.18
N ALA A 1172 18.44 12.68 39.72
CA ALA A 1172 19.21 13.11 40.89
C ALA A 1172 19.94 14.45 40.70
N ARG A 1173 20.11 14.89 39.44
CA ARG A 1173 20.79 16.15 39.09
C ARG A 1173 19.84 17.32 38.88
N ALA A 1174 18.52 17.09 38.93
CA ALA A 1174 17.54 18.16 38.84
C ALA A 1174 17.43 18.91 40.16
N ASP A 1175 17.01 20.17 40.11
CA ASP A 1175 16.79 20.99 41.31
C ASP A 1175 15.66 20.41 42.17
N ARG A 1176 14.64 19.85 41.53
CA ARG A 1176 13.54 19.13 42.18
C ARG A 1176 13.19 17.86 41.43
N ILE A 1177 12.70 16.87 42.17
CA ILE A 1177 12.23 15.59 41.66
C ILE A 1177 10.80 15.39 42.14
N ALA A 1178 9.88 15.09 41.23
CA ALA A 1178 8.52 14.68 41.54
C ALA A 1178 8.31 13.21 41.17
N VAL A 1179 7.94 12.39 42.16
CA VAL A 1179 7.58 10.98 41.98
C VAL A 1179 6.11 10.91 41.62
N VAL A 1180 5.82 10.42 40.41
CA VAL A 1180 4.46 10.23 39.90
C VAL A 1180 4.07 8.78 40.07
N GLU A 1181 2.96 8.52 40.76
CA GLU A 1181 2.42 7.18 41.01
C GLU A 1181 0.89 7.22 40.86
N HIS A 1182 0.34 6.31 40.04
CA HIS A 1182 -1.10 6.23 39.75
C HIS A 1182 -1.76 7.59 39.40
N GLY A 1183 -1.09 8.44 38.63
CA GLY A 1183 -1.61 9.74 38.22
C GLY A 1183 -1.59 10.82 39.31
N ARG A 1184 -0.89 10.60 40.43
CA ARG A 1184 -0.72 11.55 41.55
C ARG A 1184 0.75 11.82 41.82
N ILE A 1185 1.05 12.95 42.46
CA ILE A 1185 2.40 13.25 42.97
C ILE A 1185 2.53 12.62 44.36
N ALA A 1186 3.30 11.53 44.44
CA ALA A 1186 3.51 10.79 45.68
C ALA A 1186 4.53 11.49 46.58
N GLU A 1187 5.61 12.01 46.00
CA GLU A 1187 6.66 12.74 46.70
C GLU A 1187 7.21 13.86 45.81
N ILE A 1188 7.66 14.96 46.43
CA ILE A 1188 8.39 16.02 45.72
C ILE A 1188 9.46 16.63 46.63
N GLY A 1189 10.66 16.82 46.11
CA GLY A 1189 11.78 17.36 46.89
C GLY A 1189 13.09 17.31 46.12
N THR A 1190 14.17 17.72 46.78
CA THR A 1190 15.53 17.52 46.26
C THR A 1190 15.94 16.04 46.39
N HIS A 1191 16.97 15.62 45.65
CA HIS A 1191 17.51 14.26 45.74
C HIS A 1191 17.85 13.85 47.18
N ALA A 1192 18.50 14.74 47.94
CA ALA A 1192 18.92 14.46 49.31
C ALA A 1192 17.73 14.32 50.28
N GLU A 1193 16.74 15.20 50.16
CA GLU A 1193 15.51 15.16 50.98
C GLU A 1193 14.75 13.85 50.74
N LEU A 1194 14.52 13.48 49.48
CA LEU A 1194 13.76 12.28 49.13
C LEU A 1194 14.46 10.97 49.53
N LEU A 1195 15.80 10.93 49.49
CA LEU A 1195 16.55 9.79 50.03
C LEU A 1195 16.44 9.69 51.55
N SER A 1196 16.52 10.81 52.25
CA SER A 1196 16.40 10.83 53.71
C SER A 1196 15.00 10.46 54.20
N ALA A 1197 13.97 10.75 53.40
CA ALA A 1197 12.57 10.45 53.71
C ALA A 1197 12.22 8.94 53.63
N GLY A 1198 13.01 8.14 52.92
CA GLY A 1198 12.85 6.69 52.86
C GLY A 1198 11.57 6.18 52.15
N GLY A 1199 10.88 7.03 51.40
CA GLY A 1199 9.64 6.65 50.70
C GLY A 1199 9.84 6.12 49.27
N PRO A 1200 8.81 6.21 48.38
CA PRO A 1200 8.85 5.73 47.00
C PRO A 1200 10.13 6.02 46.21
N TYR A 1201 10.66 7.25 46.25
CA TYR A 1201 11.91 7.58 45.55
C TYR A 1201 13.10 6.78 46.05
N SER A 1202 13.25 6.63 47.37
CA SER A 1202 14.34 5.88 47.99
C SER A 1202 14.29 4.41 47.58
N ARG A 1203 13.10 3.81 47.47
CA ARG A 1203 12.91 2.42 47.01
C ARG A 1203 13.31 2.23 45.55
N LEU A 1204 12.88 3.15 44.69
CA LEU A 1204 13.30 3.19 43.28
C LEU A 1204 14.83 3.32 43.18
N TRP A 1205 15.43 4.18 43.99
CA TRP A 1205 16.88 4.40 44.02
C TRP A 1205 17.66 3.19 44.51
N SER A 1206 17.20 2.51 45.58
CA SER A 1206 17.85 1.30 46.09
C SER A 1206 17.72 0.13 45.13
N ALA A 1207 16.56 -0.03 44.49
CA ALA A 1207 16.34 -1.10 43.50
C ALA A 1207 17.18 -0.88 42.22
N ALA A 1208 17.54 0.37 41.91
CA ALA A 1208 18.39 0.70 40.77
C ALA A 1208 19.90 0.60 41.07
N ARG A 1209 20.32 0.34 42.31
CA ARG A 1209 21.74 0.13 42.65
C ARG A 1209 22.10 -1.36 42.51
N PRO A 1210 23.17 -1.72 41.80
CA PRO A 1210 23.64 -3.10 41.76
C PRO A 1210 24.08 -3.56 43.15
N SER A 1211 23.67 -4.76 43.55
CA SER A 1211 24.29 -5.50 44.65
C SER A 1211 25.69 -5.91 44.21
N GLU A 1212 26.71 -5.60 45.02
CA GLU A 1212 28.09 -6.08 44.82
C GLU A 1212 28.09 -7.62 44.81
N GLY A 1213 28.19 -8.22 43.62
CA GLY A 1213 28.16 -9.67 43.42
C GLY A 1213 29.26 -10.14 42.47
N ILE A 1214 30.30 -10.73 43.08
CA ILE A 1214 31.19 -11.78 42.55
C ILE A 1214 31.81 -11.52 41.16
N PHE A 1215 32.81 -10.63 41.09
CA PHE A 1215 33.90 -10.80 40.13
C PHE A 1215 34.85 -11.88 40.67
N SER A 1216 34.80 -13.09 40.12
CA SER A 1216 35.85 -14.07 40.36
C SER A 1216 37.13 -13.60 39.67
N VAL A 1217 38.07 -13.12 40.47
CA VAL A 1217 39.46 -12.96 40.08
C VAL A 1217 40.03 -14.36 39.83
N GLN A 1218 40.16 -14.75 38.55
CA GLN A 1218 41.23 -15.62 38.02
C GLN A 1218 41.08 -15.78 36.50
N ASP A 1219 41.51 -14.77 35.76
CA ASP A 1219 41.79 -14.88 34.34
C ASP A 1219 43.19 -15.49 34.15
N LYS A 1220 43.25 -16.69 33.58
CA LYS A 1220 44.49 -17.37 33.14
C LYS A 1220 44.56 -17.42 31.61
N SER A 1221 44.16 -16.36 30.92
CA SER A 1221 44.35 -16.23 29.48
C SER A 1221 45.19 -14.99 29.13
N SER A 1222 46.42 -14.96 29.63
CA SER A 1222 47.47 -14.13 29.03
C SER A 1222 48.73 -14.95 28.80
N SER A 1223 48.78 -15.67 27.68
CA SER A 1223 50.05 -16.03 27.05
C SER A 1223 49.97 -15.80 25.56
N MET A 1224 50.79 -14.84 25.13
CA MET A 1224 51.35 -14.62 23.79
C MET A 1224 50.59 -13.69 22.84
N ARG A 1225 51.27 -12.54 22.66
CA ARG A 1225 51.33 -11.59 21.54
C ARG A 1225 50.55 -11.88 20.26
#